data_AF-A0A426RRN4-F1
#
_entry.id   AF-A0A426RRN4-F1
#
_cell.length_a   1.000
_cell.length_b   1.000
_cell.length_c   1.000
_cell.angle_alpha   90.00
_cell.angle_beta   90.00
_cell.angle_gamma   90.00
#
_symmetry.space_group_name_H-M   'P 1'
#
loop_
_entity.id
_entity.type
_entity.pdbx_description
1 polymer ?
#
loop_
_entity_poly.entity_id
_entity_poly.type
_entity_poly.pdbx_seq_one_letter_code
_entity_poly.pdbx_strand_id
1 'polypeptide(L)'
;MNIFGWKSAGRGYLRPAKTRVQQDRLPGLRGYALGSLGEWPRHYEAQMREGYLSNAIAQRAVRLIAEGLASAPLTASDARVLELVRATSAGQALMETVATHLLLHGNAYIEILSGNDGRPAELFALRPERMTIEADTRGWPVAFVYKAGEIASRLPADHVIHIRSIHPLDDHYGLGCLGAASGAVATHNAATKWNKALLDNAARPSGALVYDMGDSGTLNGEQYARLKEELAVSFQGAGNAGRPMLLEGGLKWQAMALTPAEMDFAGLKEAAAREISLAFGVPPVLLGLPGDATYANYREANRALWNQSIIPLARKILDALAQGLRPYFDGLTLDLDLDAVPALAEDRERLWAQVGAADFLTIAEKRAAVGLGDVDEGAISNETGAIEFKFNPWHDTENGQFTFKGQGQRFSGGGGSFGGGGASGKWSKPKAPKPKNDGGGFRGGQSGGDGASRSWDGAKPTTPPTKPLSKPLAKPIETQPEIVRTTVPKVLETPVERPLPSTRKISAGGYDFEADEQDRTVRASGQLRLQPDQPRSRSAQTNAGKPNREPKDHGGHFIAREFAGPEISYNHFAQNARFNLSEYRAIENKWKKALKAGKRVTVDIRAAYTGNSRRPDWIFVFSNIGGIDEIDRMPNKK
;
A
#
# COMPACT_ATOMS: atom_id res chain seq x y z
N MET A 1 32.84 -87.78 -11.57
CA MET A 1 32.76 -88.13 -10.13
C MET A 1 32.24 -86.92 -9.37
N ASN A 2 31.47 -87.15 -8.30
CA ASN A 2 30.97 -86.20 -7.29
C ASN A 2 30.42 -84.85 -7.84
N ILE A 3 29.11 -84.64 -7.99
CA ILE A 3 27.98 -84.91 -7.07
C ILE A 3 28.18 -84.21 -5.72
N PHE A 4 27.59 -83.03 -5.55
CA PHE A 4 26.43 -82.81 -4.65
C PHE A 4 25.93 -81.36 -4.79
N GLY A 5 24.67 -81.11 -4.47
CA GLY A 5 24.10 -79.77 -4.35
C GLY A 5 23.01 -79.75 -3.29
N TRP A 6 22.77 -78.60 -2.68
CA TRP A 6 21.69 -78.41 -1.72
C TRP A 6 20.95 -77.08 -1.98
N LYS A 7 19.62 -77.14 -1.92
CA LYS A 7 18.76 -75.95 -1.78
C LYS A 7 18.46 -75.76 -0.29
N SER A 8 18.46 -74.52 0.17
CA SER A 8 17.65 -74.10 1.33
C SER A 8 17.20 -72.65 1.15
N ALA A 9 16.09 -72.29 1.79
CA ALA A 9 15.44 -70.99 1.61
C ALA A 9 15.65 -70.07 2.81
N GLY A 10 15.65 -68.76 2.59
CA GLY A 10 15.71 -67.75 3.65
C GLY A 10 15.17 -66.41 3.18
N ARG A 11 14.17 -65.86 3.87
CA ARG A 11 13.62 -64.53 3.58
C ARG A 11 14.63 -63.45 3.99
N GLY A 12 15.16 -62.71 3.02
CA GLY A 12 15.84 -61.44 3.30
C GLY A 12 14.82 -60.39 3.75
N TYR A 13 14.67 -60.21 5.06
CA TYR A 13 13.73 -59.22 5.61
C TYR A 13 14.17 -57.78 5.33
N LEU A 14 13.17 -56.90 5.24
CA LEU A 14 13.31 -55.45 5.09
C LEU A 14 14.27 -54.86 6.14
N ARG A 15 15.24 -54.05 5.70
CA ARG A 15 16.05 -53.24 6.61
C ARG A 15 15.22 -52.03 7.08
N PRO A 16 15.01 -51.82 8.39
CA PRO A 16 14.28 -50.65 8.88
C PRO A 16 15.08 -49.35 8.66
N ALA A 17 14.35 -48.24 8.51
CA ALA A 17 14.95 -46.92 8.38
C ALA A 17 15.71 -46.50 9.65
N LYS A 18 16.72 -45.64 9.50
CA LYS A 18 17.58 -45.19 10.60
C LYS A 18 16.78 -44.45 11.67
N THR A 19 17.09 -44.74 12.93
CA THR A 19 16.40 -44.21 14.11
C THR A 19 16.52 -42.69 14.23
N ARG A 20 15.39 -42.05 14.52
CA ARG A 20 15.29 -40.64 14.89
C ARG A 20 15.96 -40.45 16.26
N VAL A 21 16.94 -39.54 16.36
CA VAL A 21 17.56 -39.22 17.65
C VAL A 21 16.53 -38.52 18.53
N GLN A 22 16.07 -39.22 19.57
CA GLN A 22 15.17 -38.70 20.57
C GLN A 22 16.02 -38.01 21.65
N GLN A 23 16.02 -36.68 21.66
CA GLN A 23 16.81 -35.90 22.61
C GLN A 23 16.02 -35.78 23.93
N ASP A 24 16.45 -36.54 24.94
CA ASP A 24 15.74 -36.63 26.22
C ASP A 24 15.65 -35.29 26.94
N ARG A 25 14.44 -34.96 27.41
CA ARG A 25 14.16 -33.78 28.22
C ARG A 25 14.12 -34.15 29.69
N LEU A 26 15.12 -33.71 30.45
CA LEU A 26 15.10 -33.77 31.91
C LEU A 26 13.88 -33.03 32.47
N PRO A 27 13.07 -33.66 33.35
CA PRO A 27 11.94 -32.98 33.99
C PRO A 27 12.44 -32.12 35.15
N GLY A 28 12.25 -30.79 35.08
CA GLY A 28 12.59 -29.92 36.22
C GLY A 28 12.37 -28.43 36.04
N LEU A 29 12.72 -27.82 34.91
CA LEU A 29 12.68 -26.37 34.75
C LEU A 29 11.61 -25.89 33.75
N ARG A 30 10.51 -25.31 34.27
CA ARG A 30 9.62 -24.41 33.53
C ARG A 30 10.10 -22.95 33.62
N GLY A 31 11.27 -22.69 33.05
CA GLY A 31 11.65 -21.31 32.67
C GLY A 31 11.06 -20.95 31.31
N TYR A 32 10.88 -19.65 31.02
CA TYR A 32 10.53 -19.17 29.68
C TYR A 32 11.76 -19.27 28.75
N ALA A 33 12.10 -20.49 28.35
CA ALA A 33 13.03 -20.68 27.24
C ALA A 33 12.38 -20.13 25.96
N LEU A 34 13.12 -19.30 25.23
CA LEU A 34 12.73 -18.87 23.89
C LEU A 34 12.52 -20.14 23.05
N GLY A 35 11.27 -20.44 22.69
CA GLY A 35 10.92 -21.71 22.08
C GLY A 35 11.72 -21.89 20.79
N SER A 36 12.48 -22.99 20.69
CA SER A 36 13.34 -23.33 19.56
C SER A 36 12.73 -22.85 18.25
N LEU A 37 13.40 -21.89 17.59
CA LEU A 37 13.02 -21.47 16.24
C LEU A 37 12.95 -22.74 15.39
N GLY A 38 11.73 -23.08 14.97
CA GLY A 38 11.46 -24.36 14.32
C GLY A 38 12.16 -24.45 12.96
N GLU A 39 12.35 -25.67 12.48
CA GLU A 39 12.71 -25.82 11.06
C GLU A 39 11.64 -25.18 10.18
N TRP A 40 12.11 -24.35 9.25
CA TRP A 40 11.30 -23.64 8.26
C TRP A 40 10.45 -24.62 7.45
N PRO A 41 9.20 -24.27 7.06
CA PRO A 41 8.32 -25.17 6.32
C PRO A 41 8.98 -25.75 5.05
N ARG A 42 9.29 -27.05 5.05
CA ARG A 42 9.90 -27.75 3.90
C ARG A 42 8.88 -28.46 2.99
N HIS A 43 7.63 -28.65 3.45
CA HIS A 43 6.59 -29.38 2.73
C HIS A 43 5.54 -28.42 2.15
N TYR A 44 5.04 -28.72 0.94
CA TYR A 44 4.12 -27.90 0.15
C TYR A 44 2.96 -27.30 0.96
N GLU A 45 2.19 -28.15 1.67
CA GLU A 45 1.01 -27.69 2.40
C GLU A 45 1.37 -26.73 3.55
N ALA A 46 2.49 -26.99 4.24
CA ALA A 46 2.97 -26.13 5.31
C ALA A 46 3.46 -24.77 4.78
N GLN A 47 4.17 -24.78 3.64
CA GLN A 47 4.57 -23.56 2.93
C GLN A 47 3.36 -22.75 2.47
N MET A 48 2.32 -23.40 1.92
CA MET A 48 1.08 -22.73 1.52
C MET A 48 0.31 -22.14 2.70
N ARG A 49 0.19 -22.89 3.81
CA ARG A 49 -0.49 -22.42 5.03
C ARG A 49 0.22 -21.23 5.66
N GLU A 50 1.54 -21.28 5.81
CA GLU A 50 2.32 -20.20 6.43
C GLU A 50 2.54 -19.01 5.47
N GLY A 51 2.82 -19.26 4.19
CA GLY A 51 3.25 -18.24 3.24
C GLY A 51 2.16 -17.65 2.34
N TYR A 52 1.05 -18.35 2.07
CA TYR A 52 -0.03 -17.78 1.24
C TYR A 52 -1.35 -17.59 2.00
N LEU A 53 -1.69 -18.51 2.91
CA LEU A 53 -2.97 -18.46 3.64
C LEU A 53 -2.92 -17.66 4.95
N SER A 54 -1.73 -17.38 5.49
CA SER A 54 -1.58 -16.60 6.75
C SER A 54 -0.56 -15.46 6.72
N ASN A 55 0.14 -15.24 5.60
CA ASN A 55 1.02 -14.09 5.40
C ASN A 55 0.44 -13.12 4.36
N ALA A 56 -0.04 -11.97 4.82
CA ALA A 56 -0.69 -10.97 3.96
C ALA A 56 0.25 -10.31 2.94
N ILE A 57 1.56 -10.22 3.23
CA ILE A 57 2.55 -9.59 2.33
C ILE A 57 2.79 -10.48 1.11
N ALA A 58 3.08 -11.76 1.35
CA ALA A 58 3.26 -12.76 0.30
C ALA A 58 1.96 -12.99 -0.49
N GLN A 59 0.81 -13.07 0.19
CA GLN A 59 -0.48 -13.18 -0.49
C GLN A 59 -0.74 -11.97 -1.41
N ARG A 60 -0.49 -10.73 -0.94
CA ARG A 60 -0.71 -9.54 -1.77
C ARG A 60 0.30 -9.44 -2.92
N ALA A 61 1.54 -9.87 -2.73
CA ALA A 61 2.55 -9.90 -3.78
C ALA A 61 2.15 -10.85 -4.92
N VAL A 62 1.78 -12.10 -4.60
CA VAL A 62 1.31 -13.07 -5.59
C VAL A 62 0.04 -12.58 -6.29
N ARG A 63 -0.94 -12.06 -5.53
CA ARG A 63 -2.18 -11.52 -6.10
C ARG A 63 -1.93 -10.32 -7.03
N LEU A 64 -1.06 -9.38 -6.69
CA LEU A 64 -0.73 -8.25 -7.58
C LEU A 64 -0.23 -8.70 -8.96
N ILE A 65 0.59 -9.75 -9.01
CA ILE A 65 1.09 -10.29 -10.27
C ILE A 65 0.00 -11.11 -10.97
N ALA A 66 -0.67 -12.04 -10.27
CA ALA A 66 -1.66 -12.94 -10.86
C ALA A 66 -2.93 -12.22 -11.33
N GLU A 67 -3.47 -11.28 -10.54
CA GLU A 67 -4.62 -10.44 -10.91
C GLU A 67 -4.26 -9.48 -12.05
N GLY A 68 -3.05 -8.88 -12.01
CA GLY A 68 -2.56 -7.98 -13.07
C GLY A 68 -2.32 -8.71 -14.40
N LEU A 69 -1.84 -9.95 -14.33
CA LEU A 69 -1.64 -10.84 -15.47
C LEU A 69 -2.98 -11.35 -16.05
N ALA A 70 -3.93 -11.77 -15.21
CA ALA A 70 -5.23 -12.26 -15.66
C ALA A 70 -6.17 -11.16 -16.18
N SER A 71 -5.95 -9.91 -15.76
CA SER A 71 -6.64 -8.73 -16.31
C SER A 71 -5.92 -8.08 -17.50
N ALA A 72 -4.74 -8.59 -17.90
CA ALA A 72 -4.02 -8.09 -19.06
C ALA A 72 -4.80 -8.38 -20.36
N PRO A 73 -4.99 -7.39 -21.24
CA PRO A 73 -5.55 -7.61 -22.57
C PRO A 73 -4.73 -8.62 -23.38
N LEU A 74 -5.41 -9.55 -24.07
CA LEU A 74 -4.81 -10.62 -24.87
C LEU A 74 -5.23 -10.52 -26.34
N THR A 75 -4.29 -10.78 -27.26
CA THR A 75 -4.50 -10.99 -28.70
C THR A 75 -4.18 -12.44 -29.10
N ALA A 76 -4.91 -12.98 -30.08
CA ALA A 76 -4.70 -14.32 -30.63
C ALA A 76 -5.08 -14.37 -32.12
N SER A 77 -4.51 -15.29 -32.90
CA SER A 77 -4.90 -15.49 -34.31
C SER A 77 -6.24 -16.21 -34.51
N ASP A 78 -6.73 -16.96 -33.50
CA ASP A 78 -8.07 -17.56 -33.50
C ASP A 78 -8.86 -17.10 -32.25
N ALA A 79 -10.07 -16.58 -32.49
CA ALA A 79 -10.96 -16.10 -31.43
C ALA A 79 -11.35 -17.20 -30.42
N ARG A 80 -11.41 -18.47 -30.85
CA ARG A 80 -11.72 -19.61 -29.96
C ARG A 80 -10.61 -19.88 -28.96
N VAL A 81 -9.36 -19.63 -29.31
CA VAL A 81 -8.24 -19.70 -28.35
C VAL A 81 -8.35 -18.55 -27.34
N LEU A 82 -8.76 -17.36 -27.79
CA LEU A 82 -9.01 -16.24 -26.91
C LEU A 82 -10.15 -16.52 -25.90
N GLU A 83 -11.20 -17.23 -26.33
CA GLU A 83 -12.29 -17.70 -25.46
C GLU A 83 -11.79 -18.78 -24.48
N LEU A 84 -11.08 -19.81 -24.94
CA LEU A 84 -10.51 -20.89 -24.11
C LEU A 84 -9.56 -20.35 -23.02
N VAL A 85 -8.71 -19.36 -23.34
CA VAL A 85 -7.74 -18.80 -22.39
C VAL A 85 -8.38 -17.81 -21.40
N ARG A 86 -9.49 -17.16 -21.79
CA ARG A 86 -10.29 -16.28 -20.91
C ARG A 86 -11.37 -17.03 -20.11
N ALA A 87 -11.60 -18.31 -20.38
CA ALA A 87 -12.55 -19.15 -19.67
C ALA A 87 -12.15 -19.33 -18.19
N THR A 88 -13.13 -19.71 -17.36
CA THR A 88 -12.88 -20.01 -15.94
C THR A 88 -12.68 -21.50 -15.71
N SER A 89 -11.49 -21.88 -15.26
CA SER A 89 -11.20 -23.23 -14.76
C SER A 89 -11.82 -23.39 -13.38
N ALA A 90 -12.81 -24.27 -13.22
CA ALA A 90 -13.54 -24.48 -11.96
C ALA A 90 -14.10 -23.19 -11.31
N GLY A 91 -14.48 -22.19 -12.12
CA GLY A 91 -14.98 -20.89 -11.63
C GLY A 91 -13.89 -19.89 -11.22
N GLN A 92 -12.61 -20.20 -11.41
CA GLN A 92 -11.48 -19.28 -11.23
C GLN A 92 -10.91 -18.86 -12.60
N ALA A 93 -10.36 -17.66 -12.75
CA ALA A 93 -9.73 -17.25 -14.01
C ALA A 93 -8.50 -18.13 -14.30
N LEU A 94 -8.46 -18.81 -15.46
CA LEU A 94 -7.41 -19.78 -15.81
C LEU A 94 -6.01 -19.18 -15.63
N MET A 95 -5.78 -18.00 -16.21
CA MET A 95 -4.49 -17.30 -16.16
C MET A 95 -4.07 -16.91 -14.73
N GLU A 96 -5.02 -16.56 -13.84
CA GLU A 96 -4.73 -16.21 -12.44
C GLU A 96 -4.27 -17.45 -11.67
N THR A 97 -4.99 -18.57 -11.82
CA THR A 97 -4.66 -19.84 -11.17
C THR A 97 -3.31 -20.39 -11.65
N VAL A 98 -3.05 -20.34 -12.96
CA VAL A 98 -1.77 -20.79 -13.56
C VAL A 98 -0.60 -19.91 -13.10
N ALA A 99 -0.75 -18.58 -13.13
CA ALA A 99 0.27 -17.66 -12.62
C ALA A 99 0.55 -17.87 -11.11
N THR A 100 -0.51 -18.08 -10.31
CA THR A 100 -0.43 -18.36 -8.87
C THR A 100 0.36 -19.65 -8.60
N HIS A 101 0.06 -20.74 -9.32
CA HIS A 101 0.78 -22.01 -9.20
C HIS A 101 2.28 -21.87 -9.57
N LEU A 102 2.61 -21.13 -10.65
CA LEU A 102 4.00 -20.87 -11.06
C LEU A 102 4.77 -20.00 -10.05
N LEU A 103 4.16 -18.93 -9.54
CA LEU A 103 4.79 -18.03 -8.57
C LEU A 103 5.10 -18.75 -7.26
N LEU A 104 4.17 -19.55 -6.76
CA LEU A 104 4.31 -20.25 -5.48
C LEU A 104 5.25 -21.45 -5.59
N HIS A 105 5.05 -22.32 -6.59
CA HIS A 105 5.69 -23.64 -6.64
C HIS A 105 6.40 -23.98 -7.95
N GLY A 106 6.55 -23.02 -8.87
CA GLY A 106 7.34 -23.17 -10.08
C GLY A 106 6.77 -24.13 -11.13
N ASN A 107 5.59 -24.69 -10.88
CA ASN A 107 4.94 -25.70 -11.71
C ASN A 107 3.47 -25.34 -11.84
N ALA A 108 2.94 -25.34 -13.06
CA ALA A 108 1.51 -25.32 -13.32
C ALA A 108 1.18 -26.35 -14.40
N TYR A 109 0.00 -26.94 -14.28
CA TYR A 109 -0.48 -27.99 -15.18
C TYR A 109 -1.85 -27.59 -15.71
N ILE A 110 -2.06 -27.69 -17.02
CA ILE A 110 -3.33 -27.41 -17.67
C ILE A 110 -3.73 -28.65 -18.47
N GLU A 111 -4.84 -29.28 -18.11
CA GLU A 111 -5.43 -30.40 -18.84
C GLU A 111 -6.26 -29.86 -20.02
N ILE A 112 -6.04 -30.44 -21.21
CA ILE A 112 -6.74 -30.09 -22.45
C ILE A 112 -7.97 -31.01 -22.55
N LEU A 113 -9.13 -30.51 -22.13
CA LEU A 113 -10.39 -31.25 -22.23
C LEU A 113 -10.94 -31.12 -23.66
N SER A 114 -10.90 -32.22 -24.41
CA SER A 114 -11.37 -32.26 -25.80
C SER A 114 -12.87 -32.51 -25.89
N GLY A 115 -13.56 -31.82 -26.80
CA GLY A 115 -14.96 -32.03 -27.13
C GLY A 115 -15.20 -33.24 -28.05
N ASN A 116 -16.47 -33.49 -28.36
CA ASN A 116 -16.88 -34.61 -29.23
C ASN A 116 -16.35 -34.54 -30.67
N ASP A 117 -15.82 -33.39 -31.09
CA ASP A 117 -15.16 -33.16 -32.39
C ASP A 117 -13.63 -33.37 -32.34
N GLY A 118 -13.08 -33.75 -31.19
CA GLY A 118 -11.64 -33.96 -30.99
C GLY A 118 -10.84 -32.66 -30.84
N ARG A 119 -11.50 -31.50 -30.66
CA ARG A 119 -10.85 -30.20 -30.46
C ARG A 119 -10.92 -29.75 -28.99
N PRO A 120 -10.03 -28.85 -28.52
CA PRO A 120 -10.07 -28.33 -27.16
C PRO A 120 -11.39 -27.57 -26.91
N ALA A 121 -12.11 -27.98 -25.88
CA ALA A 121 -13.40 -27.41 -25.48
C ALA A 121 -13.30 -26.69 -24.11
N GLU A 122 -12.42 -27.16 -23.21
CA GLU A 122 -12.11 -26.50 -21.94
C GLU A 122 -10.62 -26.68 -21.60
N LEU A 123 -10.04 -25.71 -20.89
CA LEU A 123 -8.69 -25.75 -20.34
C LEU A 123 -8.78 -25.75 -18.81
N PHE A 124 -8.32 -26.82 -18.17
CA PHE A 124 -8.51 -27.02 -16.73
C PHE A 124 -7.18 -26.97 -15.96
N ALA A 125 -7.02 -26.00 -15.06
CA ALA A 125 -5.82 -25.83 -14.25
C ALA A 125 -5.77 -26.85 -13.10
N LEU A 126 -4.92 -27.87 -13.24
CA LEU A 126 -4.71 -28.89 -12.22
C LEU A 126 -3.80 -28.37 -11.09
N ARG A 127 -4.12 -28.76 -9.85
CA ARG A 127 -3.38 -28.37 -8.64
C ARG A 127 -2.03 -29.11 -8.54
N PRO A 128 -0.87 -28.41 -8.47
CA PRO A 128 0.44 -29.03 -8.57
C PRO A 128 0.73 -30.13 -7.55
N GLU A 129 0.28 -30.01 -6.29
CA GLU A 129 0.61 -31.00 -5.25
C GLU A 129 -0.08 -32.36 -5.41
N ARG A 130 -1.00 -32.46 -6.37
CA ARG A 130 -1.70 -33.70 -6.72
C ARG A 130 -1.09 -34.38 -7.94
N MET A 131 -0.14 -33.73 -8.60
CA MET A 131 0.43 -34.15 -9.87
C MET A 131 1.79 -34.83 -9.64
N THR A 132 1.93 -36.06 -10.13
CA THR A 132 3.21 -36.79 -10.16
C THR A 132 3.60 -37.04 -11.61
N ILE A 133 4.86 -36.83 -11.96
CA ILE A 133 5.39 -37.09 -13.29
C ILE A 133 5.75 -38.58 -13.41
N GLU A 134 5.24 -39.26 -14.43
CA GLU A 134 5.66 -40.60 -14.83
C GLU A 134 6.65 -40.46 -16.00
N ALA A 135 7.91 -40.86 -15.78
CA ALA A 135 8.97 -40.78 -16.77
C ALA A 135 9.37 -42.16 -17.32
N ASP A 136 9.89 -42.20 -18.55
CA ASP A 136 10.43 -43.41 -19.16
C ASP A 136 11.78 -43.83 -18.56
N THR A 137 12.35 -44.92 -19.07
CA THR A 137 13.67 -45.44 -18.63
C THR A 137 14.86 -44.54 -19.00
N ARG A 138 14.62 -43.41 -19.69
CA ARG A 138 15.61 -42.38 -20.06
C ARG A 138 15.36 -41.06 -19.33
N GLY A 139 14.30 -40.95 -18.52
CA GLY A 139 13.93 -39.75 -17.79
C GLY A 139 13.00 -38.79 -18.53
N TRP A 140 12.42 -39.14 -19.68
CA TRP A 140 11.45 -38.29 -20.38
C TRP A 140 10.03 -38.48 -19.83
N PRO A 141 9.29 -37.40 -19.49
CA PRO A 141 7.88 -37.50 -19.12
C PRO A 141 7.03 -38.17 -20.21
N VAL A 142 6.31 -39.23 -19.85
CA VAL A 142 5.39 -39.97 -20.73
C VAL A 142 3.93 -39.89 -20.30
N ALA A 143 3.68 -39.60 -19.01
CA ALA A 143 2.36 -39.33 -18.47
C ALA A 143 2.46 -38.50 -17.18
N PHE A 144 1.32 -37.99 -16.74
CA PHE A 144 1.15 -37.40 -15.42
C PHE A 144 0.09 -38.19 -14.64
N VAL A 145 0.28 -38.36 -13.34
CA VAL A 145 -0.69 -39.00 -12.44
C VAL A 145 -1.27 -37.93 -11.53
N TYR A 146 -2.55 -37.62 -11.71
CA TYR A 146 -3.31 -36.68 -10.89
C TYR A 146 -4.10 -37.43 -9.81
N LYS A 147 -3.79 -37.22 -8.52
CA LYS A 147 -4.49 -37.86 -7.39
C LYS A 147 -5.47 -36.91 -6.70
N ALA A 148 -6.77 -37.23 -6.76
CA ALA A 148 -7.86 -36.50 -6.13
C ALA A 148 -8.60 -37.40 -5.12
N GLY A 149 -8.29 -37.23 -3.83
CA GLY A 149 -8.75 -38.17 -2.80
C GLY A 149 -8.10 -39.54 -3.04
N GLU A 150 -8.88 -40.62 -3.05
CA GLU A 150 -8.38 -41.96 -3.38
C GLU A 150 -8.31 -42.26 -4.89
N ILE A 151 -8.90 -41.42 -5.74
CA ILE A 151 -8.88 -41.61 -7.19
C ILE A 151 -7.55 -41.08 -7.74
N ALA A 152 -6.86 -41.88 -8.54
CA ALA A 152 -5.68 -41.48 -9.30
C ALA A 152 -5.95 -41.66 -10.80
N SER A 153 -5.93 -40.56 -11.55
CA SER A 153 -6.08 -40.55 -13.01
C SER A 153 -4.71 -40.45 -13.67
N ARG A 154 -4.41 -41.33 -14.62
CA ARG A 154 -3.20 -41.26 -15.46
C ARG A 154 -3.53 -40.52 -16.77
N LEU A 155 -2.99 -39.33 -16.90
CA LEU A 155 -3.17 -38.42 -18.04
C LEU A 155 -2.00 -38.57 -19.01
N PRO A 156 -2.23 -38.80 -20.32
CA PRO A 156 -1.18 -38.74 -21.34
C PRO A 156 -0.45 -37.40 -21.34
N ALA A 157 0.86 -37.40 -21.67
CA ALA A 157 1.67 -36.18 -21.61
C ALA A 157 1.30 -35.12 -22.67
N ASP A 158 0.72 -35.54 -23.79
CA ASP A 158 0.16 -34.70 -24.86
C ASP A 158 -1.18 -34.04 -24.48
N HIS A 159 -1.91 -34.58 -23.50
CA HIS A 159 -3.13 -33.99 -22.95
C HIS A 159 -2.88 -32.93 -21.85
N VAL A 160 -1.62 -32.71 -21.43
CA VAL A 160 -1.28 -31.85 -20.28
C VAL A 160 -0.17 -30.85 -20.62
N ILE A 161 -0.50 -29.56 -20.59
CA ILE A 161 0.48 -28.48 -20.70
C ILE A 161 1.15 -28.28 -19.34
N HIS A 162 2.38 -28.79 -19.17
CA HIS A 162 3.20 -28.58 -17.97
C HIS A 162 4.11 -27.35 -18.15
N ILE A 163 3.74 -26.25 -17.50
CA ILE A 163 4.50 -24.99 -17.50
C ILE A 163 5.45 -24.98 -16.29
N ARG A 164 6.71 -24.59 -16.53
CA ARG A 164 7.79 -24.63 -15.53
C ARG A 164 8.55 -23.32 -15.39
N SER A 165 8.85 -22.96 -14.15
CA SER A 165 9.99 -22.09 -13.82
C SER A 165 11.30 -22.88 -13.91
N ILE A 166 12.43 -22.20 -14.07
CA ILE A 166 13.73 -22.88 -14.12
C ILE A 166 14.06 -23.50 -12.76
N HIS A 167 14.56 -24.73 -12.73
CA HIS A 167 15.16 -25.35 -11.55
C HIS A 167 16.55 -25.86 -11.94
N PRO A 168 17.65 -25.39 -11.31
CA PRO A 168 19.01 -25.73 -11.74
C PRO A 168 19.50 -27.12 -11.29
N LEU A 169 18.66 -27.87 -10.56
CA LEU A 169 19.01 -29.15 -9.91
C LEU A 169 17.90 -30.23 -10.05
N ASP A 170 16.91 -30.02 -10.92
CA ASP A 170 15.78 -30.94 -11.14
C ASP A 170 15.33 -30.83 -12.60
N ASP A 171 15.37 -31.94 -13.33
CA ASP A 171 15.04 -31.99 -14.77
C ASP A 171 13.53 -32.08 -15.03
N HIS A 172 12.73 -32.30 -13.98
CA HIS A 172 11.29 -32.59 -14.03
C HIS A 172 10.43 -31.47 -13.45
N TYR A 173 10.77 -30.90 -12.29
CA TYR A 173 9.97 -29.87 -11.61
C TYR A 173 10.64 -28.48 -11.62
N GLY A 174 9.84 -27.43 -11.81
CA GLY A 174 10.31 -26.04 -11.74
C GLY A 174 10.42 -25.47 -10.32
N LEU A 175 11.21 -24.39 -10.13
CA LEU A 175 11.39 -23.73 -8.83
C LEU A 175 10.40 -22.56 -8.62
N GLY A 176 9.72 -22.53 -7.47
CA GLY A 176 8.82 -21.44 -7.07
C GLY A 176 9.44 -20.47 -6.07
N CYS A 177 8.90 -19.24 -6.01
CA CYS A 177 9.40 -18.17 -5.14
C CYS A 177 9.18 -18.48 -3.64
N LEU A 178 8.15 -19.27 -3.31
CA LEU A 178 7.76 -19.57 -1.93
C LEU A 178 8.83 -20.32 -1.14
N GLY A 179 9.61 -21.17 -1.81
CA GLY A 179 10.75 -21.88 -1.20
C GLY A 179 11.85 -20.92 -0.77
N ALA A 180 12.24 -19.99 -1.65
CA ALA A 180 13.23 -18.94 -1.34
C ALA A 180 12.71 -17.94 -0.30
N ALA A 181 11.43 -17.56 -0.38
CA ALA A 181 10.79 -16.65 0.56
C ALA A 181 10.57 -17.25 1.96
N SER A 182 10.72 -18.56 2.16
CA SER A 182 10.33 -19.26 3.39
C SER A 182 10.96 -18.68 4.67
N GLY A 183 12.24 -18.31 4.62
CA GLY A 183 12.97 -17.66 5.73
C GLY A 183 12.37 -16.30 6.12
N ALA A 184 12.03 -15.48 5.13
CA ALA A 184 11.39 -14.19 5.36
C ALA A 184 9.92 -14.36 5.82
N VAL A 185 9.18 -15.30 5.22
CA VAL A 185 7.79 -15.64 5.55
C VAL A 185 7.62 -15.98 7.02
N ALA A 186 8.35 -16.96 7.55
CA ALA A 186 8.14 -17.36 8.94
C ALA A 186 8.85 -16.43 9.95
N THR A 187 9.82 -15.60 9.54
CA THR A 187 10.31 -14.46 10.35
C THR A 187 9.20 -13.44 10.55
N HIS A 188 8.58 -12.99 9.45
CA HIS A 188 7.44 -12.07 9.48
C HIS A 188 6.24 -12.65 10.25
N ASN A 189 5.95 -13.95 10.09
CA ASN A 189 4.87 -14.62 10.82
C ASN A 189 5.21 -14.78 12.31
N ALA A 190 6.45 -15.12 12.68
CA ALA A 190 6.89 -15.21 14.06
C ALA A 190 6.82 -13.85 14.76
N ALA A 191 7.35 -12.79 14.15
CA ALA A 191 7.25 -11.42 14.67
C ALA A 191 5.77 -10.97 14.79
N THR A 192 4.89 -11.39 13.87
CA THR A 192 3.45 -11.08 13.96
C THR A 192 2.75 -11.87 15.08
N LYS A 193 3.05 -13.17 15.22
CA LYS A 193 2.56 -14.02 16.33
C LYS A 193 3.06 -13.49 17.69
N TRP A 194 4.32 -13.07 17.77
CA TRP A 194 4.95 -12.49 18.95
C TRP A 194 4.35 -11.12 19.30
N ASN A 195 4.22 -10.19 18.34
CA ASN A 195 3.59 -8.88 18.56
C ASN A 195 2.14 -9.04 19.06
N LYS A 196 1.38 -10.00 18.51
CA LYS A 196 0.03 -10.31 19.05
C LYS A 196 0.11 -10.85 20.47
N ALA A 197 0.98 -11.83 20.74
CA ALA A 197 1.15 -12.39 22.09
C ALA A 197 1.63 -11.34 23.10
N LEU A 198 2.44 -10.37 22.69
CA LEU A 198 2.82 -9.22 23.51
C LEU A 198 1.60 -8.37 23.84
N LEU A 199 0.80 -7.96 22.85
CA LEU A 199 -0.39 -7.14 23.08
C LEU A 199 -1.45 -7.87 23.95
N ASP A 200 -1.65 -9.16 23.71
CA ASP A 200 -2.56 -10.01 24.49
C ASP A 200 -2.09 -10.16 25.96
N ASN A 201 -0.78 -10.11 26.23
CA ASN A 201 -0.21 -10.24 27.57
C ASN A 201 0.15 -8.91 28.24
N ALA A 202 0.36 -7.81 27.52
CA ALA A 202 0.60 -6.47 28.08
C ALA A 202 -0.68 -5.85 28.70
N ALA A 203 -1.83 -6.45 28.42
CA ALA A 203 -3.06 -6.25 29.21
C ALA A 203 -2.96 -6.82 30.64
N ARG A 204 -1.99 -7.69 30.92
CA ARG A 204 -1.55 -8.10 32.26
C ARG A 204 -0.30 -7.30 32.63
N PRO A 205 -0.10 -6.91 33.90
CA PRO A 205 1.08 -6.15 34.28
C PRO A 205 2.32 -7.07 34.22
N SER A 206 3.29 -6.73 33.36
CA SER A 206 4.54 -7.46 33.20
C SER A 206 5.48 -7.15 34.37
N GLY A 207 5.43 -7.95 35.44
CA GLY A 207 6.25 -7.69 36.61
C GLY A 207 6.22 -8.80 37.66
N ALA A 208 7.14 -8.69 38.60
CA ALA A 208 7.24 -9.57 39.75
C ALA A 208 6.62 -8.89 40.98
N LEU A 209 5.81 -9.63 41.71
CA LEU A 209 5.37 -9.25 43.05
C LEU A 209 6.45 -9.69 44.05
N VAL A 210 7.34 -8.77 44.40
CA VAL A 210 8.47 -9.01 45.31
C VAL A 210 7.98 -8.80 46.74
N TYR A 211 8.05 -9.83 47.57
CA TYR A 211 7.76 -9.71 49.00
C TYR A 211 9.05 -9.39 49.75
N ASP A 212 9.15 -8.18 50.30
CA ASP A 212 10.35 -7.75 51.03
C ASP A 212 10.26 -8.18 52.50
N MET A 213 11.30 -8.87 52.97
CA MET A 213 11.27 -9.65 54.21
C MET A 213 12.03 -8.95 55.34
N GLY A 214 11.37 -8.85 56.51
CA GLY A 214 12.08 -8.83 57.78
C GLY A 214 12.53 -10.25 58.19
N ASP A 215 13.03 -10.40 59.42
CA ASP A 215 13.58 -11.66 59.96
C ASP A 215 12.57 -12.82 60.18
N SER A 216 11.41 -12.83 59.49
CA SER A 216 10.32 -13.79 59.75
C SER A 216 9.48 -14.19 58.54
N GLY A 217 9.64 -15.44 58.09
CA GLY A 217 8.56 -16.29 57.59
C GLY A 217 8.11 -16.12 56.13
N THR A 218 8.22 -17.19 55.34
CA THR A 218 7.56 -17.32 54.03
C THR A 218 6.03 -17.20 54.13
N LEU A 219 5.38 -16.63 53.11
CA LEU A 219 3.93 -16.64 52.94
C LEU A 219 3.35 -18.06 53.16
N ASN A 220 2.32 -18.17 53.99
CA ASN A 220 1.60 -19.43 54.18
C ASN A 220 0.86 -19.82 52.88
N GLY A 221 0.61 -21.11 52.67
CA GLY A 221 -0.01 -21.63 51.44
C GLY A 221 -1.37 -21.00 51.13
N GLU A 222 -2.18 -20.72 52.15
CA GLU A 222 -3.47 -20.03 52.03
C GLU A 222 -3.32 -18.56 51.61
N GLN A 223 -2.33 -17.85 52.17
CA GLN A 223 -2.04 -16.46 51.80
C GLN A 223 -1.56 -16.37 50.35
N TYR A 224 -0.70 -17.30 49.93
CA TYR A 224 -0.24 -17.40 48.54
C TYR A 224 -1.39 -17.78 47.58
N ALA A 225 -2.28 -18.69 47.97
CA ALA A 225 -3.44 -19.07 47.18
C ALA A 225 -4.40 -17.88 46.98
N ARG A 226 -4.78 -17.18 48.06
CA ARG A 226 -5.60 -15.97 47.99
C ARG A 226 -4.94 -14.89 47.14
N LEU A 227 -3.66 -14.58 47.37
CA LEU A 227 -2.93 -13.54 46.65
C LEU A 227 -2.85 -13.84 45.13
N LYS A 228 -2.69 -15.11 44.76
CA LYS A 228 -2.70 -15.58 43.37
C LYS A 228 -4.09 -15.47 42.73
N GLU A 229 -5.16 -15.75 43.47
CA GLU A 229 -6.54 -15.60 43.00
C GLU A 229 -6.94 -14.12 42.87
N GLU A 230 -6.61 -13.29 43.86
CA GLU A 230 -6.85 -11.85 43.88
C GLU A 230 -6.11 -11.12 42.74
N LEU A 231 -4.86 -11.52 42.46
CA LEU A 231 -4.08 -11.06 41.30
C LEU A 231 -4.67 -11.56 39.98
N ALA A 232 -5.17 -12.81 39.91
CA ALA A 232 -5.86 -13.32 38.73
C ALA A 232 -7.16 -12.54 38.43
N VAL A 233 -8.02 -12.33 39.42
CA VAL A 233 -9.28 -11.58 39.28
C VAL A 233 -9.04 -10.10 38.96
N SER A 234 -7.98 -9.51 39.51
CA SER A 234 -7.68 -8.07 39.33
C SER A 234 -6.98 -7.74 38.02
N PHE A 235 -6.33 -8.72 37.35
CA PHE A 235 -5.49 -8.47 36.15
C PHE A 235 -5.72 -9.40 34.96
N GLN A 236 -6.68 -10.33 35.00
CA GLN A 236 -7.08 -11.07 33.79
C GLN A 236 -8.09 -10.27 32.96
N GLY A 237 -7.85 -10.18 31.64
CA GLY A 237 -8.75 -9.56 30.67
C GLY A 237 -8.49 -8.07 30.44
N ALA A 238 -8.72 -7.60 29.21
CA ALA A 238 -8.34 -6.25 28.77
C ALA A 238 -9.00 -5.11 29.58
N GLY A 239 -10.21 -5.32 30.12
CA GLY A 239 -10.90 -4.33 30.97
C GLY A 239 -10.28 -4.14 32.36
N ASN A 240 -9.33 -4.98 32.76
CA ASN A 240 -8.61 -4.88 34.03
C ASN A 240 -7.24 -4.18 33.91
N ALA A 241 -6.79 -3.87 32.69
CA ALA A 241 -5.52 -3.18 32.47
C ALA A 241 -5.51 -1.79 33.11
N GLY A 242 -4.44 -1.45 33.84
CA GLY A 242 -4.29 -0.15 34.50
C GLY A 242 -5.07 0.03 35.81
N ARG A 243 -5.73 -1.02 36.34
CA ARG A 243 -6.31 -0.98 37.70
C ARG A 243 -5.19 -0.78 38.75
N PRO A 244 -5.31 0.19 39.69
CA PRO A 244 -4.37 0.32 40.80
C PRO A 244 -4.36 -0.93 41.67
N MET A 245 -3.17 -1.44 42.00
CA MET A 245 -3.00 -2.55 42.93
C MET A 245 -2.86 -2.02 44.36
N LEU A 246 -3.64 -2.56 45.29
CA LEU A 246 -3.33 -2.43 46.72
C LEU A 246 -2.23 -3.43 47.07
N LEU A 247 -1.21 -2.96 47.79
CA LEU A 247 -0.05 -3.76 48.21
C LEU A 247 0.10 -3.63 49.72
N GLU A 248 0.02 -4.75 50.43
CA GLU A 248 0.08 -4.79 51.89
C GLU A 248 1.37 -5.47 52.38
N GLY A 249 1.72 -5.26 53.65
CA GLY A 249 2.65 -6.11 54.41
C GLY A 249 4.10 -6.19 53.92
N GLY A 250 4.57 -5.32 53.01
CA GLY A 250 5.91 -5.38 52.41
C GLY A 250 5.96 -5.89 50.96
N LEU A 251 4.80 -6.18 50.36
CA LEU A 251 4.71 -6.47 48.93
C LEU A 251 5.08 -5.23 48.09
N LYS A 252 5.98 -5.41 47.12
CA LYS A 252 6.45 -4.40 46.16
C LYS A 252 6.21 -4.91 44.74
N TRP A 253 5.57 -4.11 43.91
CA TRP A 253 5.44 -4.42 42.48
C TRP A 253 6.68 -3.97 41.70
N GLN A 254 7.48 -4.91 41.23
CA GLN A 254 8.60 -4.62 40.34
C GLN A 254 8.18 -4.85 38.89
N ALA A 255 7.91 -3.75 38.18
CA ALA A 255 7.65 -3.80 36.73
C ALA A 255 8.89 -4.27 35.97
N MET A 256 8.74 -5.30 35.16
CA MET A 256 9.71 -5.73 34.17
C MET A 256 9.43 -4.96 32.87
N ALA A 257 10.39 -4.14 32.46
CA ALA A 257 10.39 -3.54 31.14
C ALA A 257 10.79 -4.57 30.08
N LEU A 258 10.29 -4.41 28.85
CA LEU A 258 10.82 -5.11 27.69
C LEU A 258 12.29 -4.70 27.47
N THR A 259 13.13 -5.65 27.07
CA THR A 259 14.51 -5.37 26.68
C THR A 259 14.55 -4.68 25.31
N PRO A 260 15.63 -3.93 24.97
CA PRO A 260 15.75 -3.31 23.64
C PRO A 260 15.70 -4.33 22.49
N ALA A 261 16.20 -5.55 22.70
CA ALA A 261 16.11 -6.64 21.73
C ALA A 261 14.66 -7.13 21.52
N GLU A 262 13.77 -6.96 22.50
CA GLU A 262 12.34 -7.20 22.36
C GLU A 262 11.59 -6.01 21.75
N MET A 263 12.23 -4.84 21.57
CA MET A 263 11.62 -3.69 20.90
C MET A 263 11.89 -3.68 19.38
N ASP A 264 13.00 -4.24 18.92
CA ASP A 264 13.41 -4.25 17.50
C ASP A 264 12.67 -5.29 16.61
N PHE A 265 11.68 -6.01 17.15
CA PHE A 265 10.82 -6.88 16.34
C PHE A 265 10.01 -6.11 15.27
N ALA A 266 9.90 -4.78 15.38
CA ALA A 266 9.36 -3.94 14.30
C ALA A 266 10.31 -3.89 13.09
N GLY A 267 11.60 -3.57 13.29
CA GLY A 267 12.60 -3.51 12.23
C GLY A 267 12.79 -4.86 11.55
N LEU A 268 12.89 -5.95 12.34
CA LEU A 268 12.97 -7.32 11.81
C LEU A 268 11.74 -7.70 10.97
N LYS A 269 10.53 -7.27 11.38
CA LYS A 269 9.30 -7.54 10.62
C LYS A 269 9.26 -6.76 9.30
N GLU A 270 9.70 -5.50 9.29
CA GLU A 270 9.75 -4.68 8.07
C GLU A 270 10.81 -5.19 7.08
N ALA A 271 11.98 -5.61 7.57
CA ALA A 271 13.01 -6.25 6.77
C ALA A 271 12.49 -7.54 6.11
N ALA A 272 11.91 -8.44 6.90
CA ALA A 272 11.31 -9.68 6.39
C ALA A 272 10.17 -9.41 5.39
N ALA A 273 9.36 -8.37 5.60
CA ALA A 273 8.32 -7.99 4.62
C ALA A 273 8.93 -7.52 3.28
N ARG A 274 10.06 -6.79 3.30
CA ARG A 274 10.79 -6.38 2.09
C ARG A 274 11.46 -7.57 1.39
N GLU A 275 12.00 -8.53 2.13
CA GLU A 275 12.55 -9.77 1.56
C GLU A 275 11.48 -10.62 0.87
N ILE A 276 10.28 -10.73 1.45
CA ILE A 276 9.11 -11.35 0.79
C ILE A 276 8.77 -10.60 -0.51
N SER A 277 8.72 -9.27 -0.47
CA SER A 277 8.47 -8.41 -1.63
C SER A 277 9.47 -8.68 -2.76
N LEU A 278 10.76 -8.75 -2.42
CA LEU A 278 11.87 -9.05 -3.33
C LEU A 278 11.76 -10.46 -3.93
N ALA A 279 11.48 -11.47 -3.11
CA ALA A 279 11.41 -12.87 -3.55
C ALA A 279 10.29 -13.13 -4.59
N PHE A 280 9.19 -12.37 -4.55
CA PHE A 280 8.14 -12.40 -5.57
C PHE A 280 8.32 -11.37 -6.69
N GLY A 281 9.37 -10.53 -6.66
CA GLY A 281 9.63 -9.50 -7.66
C GLY A 281 8.73 -8.25 -7.58
N VAL A 282 8.00 -8.05 -6.48
CA VAL A 282 7.07 -6.91 -6.34
C VAL A 282 7.77 -5.71 -5.68
N PRO A 283 7.70 -4.50 -6.25
CA PRO A 283 8.20 -3.29 -5.61
C PRO A 283 7.49 -2.99 -4.27
N PRO A 284 8.22 -2.80 -3.15
CA PRO A 284 7.64 -2.65 -1.80
C PRO A 284 6.56 -1.57 -1.66
N VAL A 285 6.67 -0.48 -2.43
CA VAL A 285 5.69 0.63 -2.42
C VAL A 285 4.30 0.21 -2.91
N LEU A 286 4.21 -0.80 -3.79
CA LEU A 286 2.93 -1.34 -4.28
C LEU A 286 2.26 -2.28 -3.26
N LEU A 287 3.03 -2.81 -2.30
CA LEU A 287 2.54 -3.52 -1.13
C LEU A 287 2.20 -2.59 0.04
N GLY A 288 2.41 -1.27 -0.10
CA GLY A 288 2.23 -0.31 0.99
C GLY A 288 3.28 -0.42 2.11
N LEU A 289 4.42 -1.05 1.85
CA LEU A 289 5.52 -1.15 2.83
C LEU A 289 6.20 0.22 3.01
N PRO A 290 6.64 0.55 4.24
CA PRO A 290 7.18 1.87 4.56
C PRO A 290 8.46 2.20 3.77
N GLY A 291 8.55 3.46 3.33
CA GLY A 291 9.65 4.00 2.53
C GLY A 291 9.28 5.36 1.90
N ASP A 292 10.20 5.95 1.15
CA ASP A 292 10.01 7.26 0.48
C ASP A 292 9.04 7.15 -0.72
N ALA A 293 7.74 7.08 -0.43
CA ALA A 293 6.67 6.96 -1.41
C ALA A 293 6.22 8.34 -1.96
N THR A 294 6.64 8.66 -3.18
CA THR A 294 6.13 9.80 -3.97
C THR A 294 5.25 9.32 -5.12
N TYR A 295 4.42 10.19 -5.70
CA TYR A 295 3.65 9.85 -6.90
C TYR A 295 4.53 9.41 -8.08
N ALA A 296 5.70 10.03 -8.27
CA ALA A 296 6.65 9.62 -9.30
C ALA A 296 7.20 8.21 -9.02
N ASN A 297 7.62 7.96 -7.79
CA ASN A 297 8.14 6.65 -7.36
C ASN A 297 7.08 5.56 -7.51
N TYR A 298 5.81 5.84 -7.24
CA TYR A 298 4.70 4.90 -7.42
C TYR A 298 4.45 4.56 -8.91
N ARG A 299 4.48 5.56 -9.80
CA ARG A 299 4.28 5.35 -11.25
C ARG A 299 5.39 4.50 -11.85
N GLU A 300 6.66 4.83 -11.57
CA GLU A 300 7.80 4.03 -12.02
C GLU A 300 7.82 2.63 -11.40
N ALA A 301 7.42 2.48 -10.13
CA ALA A 301 7.28 1.16 -9.51
C ALA A 301 6.19 0.29 -10.18
N ASN A 302 5.03 0.87 -10.50
CA ASN A 302 3.96 0.17 -11.21
C ASN A 302 4.43 -0.27 -12.62
N ARG A 303 5.09 0.63 -13.35
CA ARG A 303 5.71 0.35 -14.66
C ARG A 303 6.79 -0.75 -14.56
N ALA A 304 7.62 -0.73 -13.51
CA ALA A 304 8.62 -1.77 -13.26
C ALA A 304 7.99 -3.14 -12.99
N LEU A 305 6.92 -3.21 -12.18
CA LEU A 305 6.19 -4.46 -11.93
C LEU A 305 5.67 -5.10 -13.24
N TRP A 306 5.13 -4.27 -14.14
CA TRP A 306 4.67 -4.74 -15.45
C TRP A 306 5.83 -5.29 -16.29
N ASN A 307 6.88 -4.49 -16.48
CA ASN A 307 8.01 -4.84 -17.35
C ASN A 307 8.90 -5.98 -16.80
N GLN A 308 9.02 -6.13 -15.49
CA GLN A 308 9.95 -7.09 -14.86
C GLN A 308 9.29 -8.37 -14.34
N SER A 309 7.97 -8.37 -14.09
CA SER A 309 7.29 -9.50 -13.44
C SER A 309 6.04 -9.96 -14.19
N ILE A 310 5.11 -9.05 -14.52
CA ILE A 310 3.83 -9.43 -15.15
C ILE A 310 4.05 -9.89 -16.59
N ILE A 311 4.69 -9.07 -17.45
CA ILE A 311 4.88 -9.39 -18.87
C ILE A 311 5.74 -10.65 -19.08
N PRO A 312 6.88 -10.85 -18.38
CA PRO A 312 7.69 -12.06 -18.55
C PRO A 312 6.98 -13.34 -18.08
N LEU A 313 6.16 -13.27 -17.02
CA LEU A 313 5.37 -14.42 -16.57
C LEU A 313 4.18 -14.68 -17.51
N ALA A 314 3.51 -13.63 -17.98
CA ALA A 314 2.41 -13.74 -18.93
C ALA A 314 2.86 -14.41 -20.22
N ARG A 315 3.93 -13.91 -20.85
CA ARG A 315 4.48 -14.50 -22.08
C ARG A 315 4.87 -15.95 -21.89
N LYS A 316 5.58 -16.32 -20.82
CA LYS A 316 5.86 -17.73 -20.51
C LYS A 316 4.60 -18.61 -20.48
N ILE A 317 3.49 -18.12 -19.94
CA ILE A 317 2.22 -18.87 -19.90
C ILE A 317 1.58 -18.95 -21.29
N LEU A 318 1.53 -17.83 -22.02
CA LEU A 318 0.94 -17.74 -23.36
C LEU A 318 1.74 -18.53 -24.41
N ASP A 319 3.07 -18.51 -24.35
CA ASP A 319 3.98 -19.31 -25.17
C ASP A 319 3.73 -20.81 -24.97
N ALA A 320 3.58 -21.25 -23.72
CA ALA A 320 3.33 -22.65 -23.38
C ALA A 320 1.91 -23.09 -23.74
N LEU A 321 0.91 -22.23 -23.56
CA LEU A 321 -0.46 -22.42 -24.05
C LEU A 321 -0.48 -22.57 -25.57
N ALA A 322 0.17 -21.66 -26.31
CA ALA A 322 0.29 -21.72 -27.75
C ALA A 322 1.01 -23.00 -28.20
N GLN A 323 2.11 -23.38 -27.53
CA GLN A 323 2.82 -24.63 -27.83
C GLN A 323 1.93 -25.87 -27.65
N GLY A 324 1.16 -25.94 -26.56
CA GLY A 324 0.24 -27.07 -26.31
C GLY A 324 -0.99 -27.09 -27.22
N LEU A 325 -1.43 -25.94 -27.72
CA LEU A 325 -2.61 -25.81 -28.59
C LEU A 325 -2.31 -25.92 -30.10
N ARG A 326 -1.05 -25.78 -30.53
CA ARG A 326 -0.61 -25.95 -31.94
C ARG A 326 -1.15 -27.21 -32.66
N PRO A 327 -1.29 -28.39 -32.03
CA PRO A 327 -1.87 -29.57 -32.71
C PRO A 327 -3.32 -29.39 -33.20
N TYR A 328 -4.04 -28.41 -32.65
CA TYR A 328 -5.46 -28.15 -32.93
C TYR A 328 -5.72 -26.82 -33.67
N PHE A 329 -4.72 -25.93 -33.68
CA PHE A 329 -4.78 -24.58 -34.25
C PHE A 329 -3.49 -24.30 -35.03
N ASP A 330 -3.57 -24.39 -36.36
CA ASP A 330 -2.45 -24.06 -37.24
C ASP A 330 -2.16 -22.55 -37.23
N GLY A 331 -0.89 -22.17 -37.39
CA GLY A 331 -0.46 -20.76 -37.34
C GLY A 331 -0.77 -20.01 -36.03
N LEU A 332 -0.96 -20.73 -34.91
CA LEU A 332 -1.40 -20.11 -33.66
C LEU A 332 -0.38 -19.10 -33.09
N THR A 333 -0.81 -17.84 -32.99
CA THR A 333 -0.15 -16.77 -32.21
C THR A 333 -1.04 -16.37 -31.03
N LEU A 334 -0.41 -16.02 -29.91
CA LEU A 334 -1.07 -15.65 -28.66
C LEU A 334 -0.10 -14.79 -27.83
N ASP A 335 -0.42 -13.53 -27.55
CA ASP A 335 0.42 -12.61 -26.77
C ASP A 335 -0.44 -11.57 -26.01
N LEU A 336 0.20 -10.71 -25.23
CA LEU A 336 -0.41 -9.52 -24.62
C LEU A 336 -0.64 -8.41 -25.64
N ASP A 337 -1.82 -7.79 -25.59
CA ASP A 337 -2.04 -6.45 -26.11
C ASP A 337 -1.46 -5.43 -25.11
N LEU A 338 -0.17 -5.14 -25.27
CA LEU A 338 0.56 -4.18 -24.45
C LEU A 338 0.08 -2.73 -24.65
N ASP A 339 -0.53 -2.44 -25.79
CA ASP A 339 -1.05 -1.12 -26.14
C ASP A 339 -2.32 -0.78 -25.35
N ALA A 340 -3.12 -1.78 -25.00
CA ALA A 340 -4.27 -1.63 -24.12
C ALA A 340 -3.91 -1.60 -22.62
N VAL A 341 -2.64 -1.79 -22.22
CA VAL A 341 -2.20 -1.75 -20.80
C VAL A 341 -1.98 -0.30 -20.33
N PRO A 342 -2.81 0.24 -19.39
CA PRO A 342 -2.69 1.65 -19.00
C PRO A 342 -1.37 1.99 -18.27
N ALA A 343 -0.72 1.01 -17.66
CA ALA A 343 0.57 1.17 -16.97
C ALA A 343 1.76 1.44 -17.91
N LEU A 344 1.61 1.17 -19.21
CA LEU A 344 2.66 1.30 -20.23
C LEU A 344 2.43 2.51 -21.17
N ALA A 345 1.36 3.29 -20.95
CA ALA A 345 0.94 4.34 -21.86
C ALA A 345 2.02 5.41 -22.14
N GLU A 346 2.86 5.74 -21.15
CA GLU A 346 3.97 6.70 -21.30
C GLU A 346 5.17 6.13 -22.09
N ASP A 347 5.39 4.81 -22.04
CA ASP A 347 6.40 4.16 -22.88
C ASP A 347 5.94 4.12 -24.34
N ARG A 348 4.66 3.82 -24.57
CA ARG A 348 4.05 3.88 -25.90
C ARG A 348 4.07 5.29 -26.47
N GLU A 349 3.65 6.30 -25.70
CA GLU A 349 3.68 7.71 -26.14
C GLU A 349 5.10 8.13 -26.56
N ARG A 350 6.10 7.74 -25.78
CA ARG A 350 7.53 7.99 -26.08
C ARG A 350 7.99 7.28 -27.35
N LEU A 351 7.64 6.01 -27.53
CA LEU A 351 7.95 5.24 -28.74
C LEU A 351 7.28 5.86 -29.98
N TRP A 352 5.98 6.18 -29.89
CA TRP A 352 5.22 6.78 -30.98
C TRP A 352 5.75 8.17 -31.35
N ALA A 353 6.18 8.98 -30.38
CA ALA A 353 6.83 10.26 -30.64
C ALA A 353 8.19 10.10 -31.36
N GLN A 354 9.00 9.10 -30.94
CA GLN A 354 10.29 8.79 -31.57
C GLN A 354 10.14 8.26 -33.01
N VAL A 355 9.25 7.30 -33.22
CA VAL A 355 8.99 6.71 -34.55
C VAL A 355 8.28 7.72 -35.47
N GLY A 356 7.35 8.52 -34.94
CA GLY A 356 6.69 9.59 -35.67
C GLY A 356 7.68 10.61 -36.24
N ALA A 357 8.63 11.07 -35.42
CA ALA A 357 9.68 12.04 -35.80
C ALA A 357 10.86 11.44 -36.60
N ALA A 358 10.87 10.12 -36.88
CA ALA A 358 11.93 9.47 -37.65
C ALA A 358 11.71 9.67 -39.16
N ASP A 359 12.00 10.86 -39.68
CA ASP A 359 11.73 11.23 -41.10
C ASP A 359 12.44 10.37 -42.16
N PHE A 360 13.39 9.52 -41.75
CA PHE A 360 14.05 8.54 -42.62
C PHE A 360 13.29 7.21 -42.79
N LEU A 361 12.20 6.98 -42.04
CA LEU A 361 11.35 5.80 -42.15
C LEU A 361 10.10 6.08 -42.99
N THR A 362 9.74 5.13 -43.86
CA THR A 362 8.47 5.14 -44.60
C THR A 362 7.27 4.96 -43.67
N ILE A 363 6.05 5.24 -44.17
CA ILE A 363 4.81 5.04 -43.40
C ILE A 363 4.62 3.56 -43.01
N ALA A 364 4.99 2.62 -43.89
CA ALA A 364 4.95 1.18 -43.60
C ALA A 364 5.90 0.81 -42.45
N GLU A 365 7.19 1.21 -42.55
CA GLU A 365 8.17 0.96 -41.49
C GLU A 365 7.79 1.61 -40.16
N LYS A 366 7.28 2.86 -40.19
CA LYS A 366 6.79 3.55 -38.98
C LYS A 366 5.63 2.80 -38.32
N ARG A 367 4.69 2.27 -39.12
CA ARG A 367 3.55 1.50 -38.63
C ARG A 367 3.99 0.16 -38.03
N ALA A 368 4.81 -0.61 -38.75
CA ALA A 368 5.37 -1.88 -38.29
C ALA A 368 6.17 -1.70 -36.98
N ALA A 369 6.96 -0.63 -36.88
CA ALA A 369 7.73 -0.27 -35.68
C ALA A 369 6.87 0.09 -34.45
N VAL A 370 5.57 0.40 -34.63
CA VAL A 370 4.59 0.58 -33.52
C VAL A 370 3.56 -0.55 -33.45
N GLY A 371 3.82 -1.71 -34.08
CA GLY A 371 2.94 -2.88 -34.03
C GLY A 371 1.65 -2.78 -34.85
N LEU A 372 1.45 -1.67 -35.58
CA LEU A 372 0.36 -1.53 -36.54
C LEU A 372 0.80 -2.21 -37.85
N GLY A 373 0.21 -3.35 -38.19
CA GLY A 373 0.58 -4.11 -39.39
C GLY A 373 0.46 -3.33 -40.70
N ASP A 374 1.02 -3.91 -41.77
CA ASP A 374 1.04 -3.33 -43.11
C ASP A 374 -0.37 -3.00 -43.65
N VAL A 375 -0.42 -2.11 -44.64
CA VAL A 375 -1.64 -1.70 -45.34
C VAL A 375 -1.38 -1.82 -46.82
N ASP A 376 -2.37 -2.27 -47.60
CA ASP A 376 -2.32 -2.16 -49.06
C ASP A 376 -2.05 -0.69 -49.46
N GLU A 377 -0.97 -0.47 -50.19
CA GLU A 377 -0.49 0.89 -50.53
C GLU A 377 -1.51 1.69 -51.35
N GLY A 378 -2.45 1.02 -52.02
CA GLY A 378 -3.57 1.64 -52.73
C GLY A 378 -4.58 2.39 -51.85
N ALA A 379 -4.48 2.30 -50.51
CA ALA A 379 -5.37 2.97 -49.57
C ALA A 379 -4.84 4.31 -49.01
N ILE A 380 -3.60 4.70 -49.31
CA ILE A 380 -2.95 5.88 -48.70
C ILE A 380 -2.38 6.79 -49.79
N SER A 381 -3.19 7.75 -50.26
CA SER A 381 -2.69 8.82 -51.12
C SER A 381 -1.85 9.82 -50.30
N ASN A 382 -0.60 10.04 -50.72
CA ASN A 382 0.30 11.03 -50.11
C ASN A 382 -0.05 12.49 -50.49
N GLU A 383 -1.34 12.79 -50.65
CA GLU A 383 -1.80 14.16 -50.92
C GLU A 383 -1.93 14.94 -49.61
N THR A 384 -1.13 16.00 -49.53
CA THR A 384 -0.90 16.86 -48.37
C THR A 384 -2.16 17.27 -47.59
N GLY A 385 -2.18 16.97 -46.29
CA GLY A 385 -2.89 17.82 -45.30
C GLY A 385 -3.80 17.13 -44.29
N ALA A 386 -4.14 15.84 -44.45
CA ALA A 386 -5.09 15.15 -43.57
C ALA A 386 -4.55 13.83 -43.01
N ILE A 387 -3.73 13.90 -41.95
CA ILE A 387 -3.51 12.73 -41.09
C ILE A 387 -4.80 12.52 -40.31
N GLU A 388 -5.65 11.58 -40.75
CA GLU A 388 -6.80 11.14 -39.99
C GLU A 388 -6.32 10.31 -38.79
N PHE A 389 -5.95 11.00 -37.71
CA PHE A 389 -5.78 10.37 -36.41
C PHE A 389 -7.10 9.68 -36.05
N LYS A 390 -7.11 8.35 -36.07
CA LYS A 390 -8.17 7.54 -35.44
C LYS A 390 -8.09 7.68 -33.92
N PHE A 391 -8.48 8.86 -33.47
CA PHE A 391 -8.64 9.21 -32.07
C PHE A 391 -9.59 8.22 -31.41
N ASN A 392 -9.27 7.81 -30.19
CA ASN A 392 -10.12 6.95 -29.38
C ASN A 392 -11.51 7.64 -29.25
N PRO A 393 -12.63 7.03 -29.68
CA PRO A 393 -13.92 7.71 -29.91
C PRO A 393 -14.69 8.14 -28.63
N TRP A 394 -13.97 8.43 -27.55
CA TRP A 394 -14.45 8.80 -26.22
C TRP A 394 -13.76 10.05 -25.64
N HIS A 395 -12.97 10.75 -26.47
CA HIS A 395 -12.18 11.93 -26.09
C HIS A 395 -12.88 13.23 -26.50
N ASP A 396 -13.19 14.09 -25.54
CA ASP A 396 -13.70 15.44 -25.78
C ASP A 396 -12.54 16.40 -26.13
N THR A 397 -12.61 17.00 -27.32
CA THR A 397 -11.58 17.90 -27.86
C THR A 397 -11.59 19.31 -27.27
N GLU A 398 -12.66 19.74 -26.58
CA GLU A 398 -12.70 21.06 -25.94
C GLU A 398 -12.15 21.05 -24.50
N ASN A 399 -12.30 19.94 -23.77
CA ASN A 399 -12.06 19.90 -22.32
C ASN A 399 -11.00 18.90 -21.84
N GLY A 400 -10.48 18.01 -22.71
CA GLY A 400 -9.36 17.12 -22.39
C GLY A 400 -9.65 16.08 -21.29
N GLN A 401 -10.92 15.70 -21.10
CA GLN A 401 -11.32 14.65 -20.17
C GLN A 401 -11.80 13.40 -20.91
N PHE A 402 -11.44 12.23 -20.38
CA PHE A 402 -11.90 10.94 -20.87
C PHE A 402 -13.33 10.67 -20.37
N THR A 403 -14.21 10.24 -21.27
CA THR A 403 -15.54 9.73 -20.92
C THR A 403 -15.64 8.23 -21.15
N PHE A 404 -16.59 7.56 -20.50
CA PHE A 404 -16.82 6.12 -20.68
C PHE A 404 -18.17 5.85 -21.34
N LYS A 405 -18.21 4.83 -22.20
CA LYS A 405 -19.37 4.40 -22.98
C LYS A 405 -20.57 4.06 -22.07
N GLY A 406 -21.56 4.96 -22.00
CA GLY A 406 -22.83 4.71 -21.32
C GLY A 406 -23.58 5.97 -20.83
N GLN A 407 -22.89 7.04 -20.46
CA GLN A 407 -23.52 8.25 -19.92
C GLN A 407 -23.96 9.25 -21.02
N GLY A 408 -24.84 8.77 -21.89
CA GLY A 408 -25.34 9.49 -23.08
C GLY A 408 -26.76 10.06 -22.96
N GLN A 409 -27.17 10.59 -21.80
CA GLN A 409 -28.46 11.31 -21.68
C GLN A 409 -28.33 12.68 -21.00
N ARG A 410 -28.68 13.72 -21.76
CA ARG A 410 -28.94 15.06 -21.23
C ARG A 410 -30.32 15.08 -20.56
N PHE A 411 -30.38 15.26 -19.25
CA PHE A 411 -31.58 15.81 -18.61
C PHE A 411 -31.49 17.33 -18.61
N SER A 412 -32.51 18.00 -19.16
CA SER A 412 -32.60 19.45 -19.25
C SER A 412 -33.53 20.03 -18.18
N GLY A 413 -33.03 21.01 -17.41
CA GLY A 413 -33.86 21.88 -16.56
C GLY A 413 -33.55 21.80 -15.06
N GLY A 414 -33.84 22.90 -14.35
CA GLY A 414 -33.65 23.05 -12.90
C GLY A 414 -32.32 23.71 -12.52
N GLY A 415 -32.33 25.03 -12.30
CA GLY A 415 -31.16 25.75 -11.81
C GLY A 415 -31.01 25.69 -10.28
N GLY A 416 -29.78 25.55 -9.78
CA GLY A 416 -29.45 25.57 -8.35
C GLY A 416 -28.10 26.26 -8.12
N SER A 417 -28.14 27.52 -7.66
CA SER A 417 -26.95 28.37 -7.54
C SER A 417 -26.12 28.07 -6.29
N PHE A 418 -24.82 27.83 -6.47
CA PHE A 418 -23.78 28.19 -5.49
C PHE A 418 -22.65 28.94 -6.21
N GLY A 419 -22.09 29.98 -5.56
CA GLY A 419 -21.26 30.98 -6.24
C GLY A 419 -19.94 31.30 -5.53
N GLY A 420 -19.03 31.89 -6.31
CA GLY A 420 -17.70 32.37 -5.88
C GLY A 420 -16.71 32.30 -7.06
N GLY A 421 -15.86 33.30 -7.31
CA GLY A 421 -15.79 34.60 -6.64
C GLY A 421 -14.59 35.46 -7.09
N GLY A 422 -14.61 35.95 -8.34
CA GLY A 422 -13.59 36.87 -8.89
C GLY A 422 -12.35 36.18 -9.50
N ALA A 423 -11.53 36.85 -10.32
CA ALA A 423 -11.69 38.19 -10.88
C ALA A 423 -11.02 38.36 -12.27
N SER A 424 -11.87 38.64 -13.27
CA SER A 424 -11.66 39.51 -14.45
C SER A 424 -10.27 39.70 -15.07
N GLY A 425 -10.15 39.30 -16.35
CA GLY A 425 -9.08 39.73 -17.27
C GLY A 425 -9.46 39.56 -18.74
N LYS A 426 -10.42 40.34 -19.26
CA LYS A 426 -10.90 40.22 -20.65
C LYS A 426 -10.07 41.05 -21.64
N TRP A 427 -9.62 40.41 -22.71
CA TRP A 427 -9.49 41.05 -24.03
C TRP A 427 -10.76 40.82 -24.86
N SER A 428 -11.07 41.71 -25.81
CA SER A 428 -12.23 41.55 -26.71
C SER A 428 -11.98 42.30 -28.03
N LYS A 429 -12.18 41.61 -29.16
CA LYS A 429 -12.15 42.20 -30.52
C LYS A 429 -13.50 42.85 -30.88
N PRO A 430 -13.57 43.72 -31.91
CA PRO A 430 -14.45 44.88 -31.87
C PRO A 430 -15.93 44.63 -32.22
N LYS A 431 -16.78 45.61 -31.87
CA LYS A 431 -18.19 45.69 -32.29
C LYS A 431 -18.39 46.70 -33.42
N ALA A 432 -19.34 46.41 -34.31
CA ALA A 432 -19.87 47.33 -35.31
C ALA A 432 -20.52 48.58 -34.66
N PRO A 433 -20.60 49.72 -35.37
CA PRO A 433 -20.96 51.02 -34.78
C PRO A 433 -22.46 51.14 -34.42
N LYS A 434 -22.73 51.98 -33.42
CA LYS A 434 -24.08 52.45 -33.07
C LYS A 434 -24.40 53.79 -33.73
N PRO A 435 -25.68 54.10 -33.99
CA PRO A 435 -26.14 55.48 -34.00
C PRO A 435 -26.02 56.10 -32.60
N LYS A 436 -25.46 57.31 -32.60
CA LYS A 436 -25.61 58.40 -31.62
C LYS A 436 -27.09 58.63 -31.22
N ASN A 437 -27.44 59.31 -30.13
CA ASN A 437 -26.81 60.54 -29.60
C ASN A 437 -27.06 60.76 -28.09
N ASP A 438 -26.24 61.64 -27.50
CA ASP A 438 -26.46 62.66 -26.44
C ASP A 438 -27.61 62.54 -25.41
N GLY A 439 -27.43 62.91 -24.14
CA GLY A 439 -26.22 63.41 -23.47
C GLY A 439 -26.49 64.00 -22.07
N GLY A 440 -25.49 63.96 -21.18
CA GLY A 440 -25.59 64.44 -19.78
C GLY A 440 -26.38 63.50 -18.85
N GLY A 441 -26.23 63.58 -17.52
CA GLY A 441 -25.25 64.34 -16.73
C GLY A 441 -25.68 64.47 -15.26
N PHE A 442 -24.70 64.48 -14.33
CA PHE A 442 -24.85 64.71 -12.88
C PHE A 442 -25.65 63.62 -12.11
N ARG A 443 -25.25 63.09 -10.94
CA ARG A 443 -24.71 63.56 -9.63
C ARG A 443 -25.82 63.66 -8.57
N GLY A 444 -25.64 62.91 -7.47
CA GLY A 444 -26.48 62.96 -6.27
C GLY A 444 -27.76 62.11 -6.37
N GLY A 445 -28.24 61.45 -5.32
CA GLY A 445 -27.65 61.22 -3.99
C GLY A 445 -28.67 61.36 -2.86
N GLN A 446 -28.65 60.41 -1.91
CA GLN A 446 -29.46 60.39 -0.67
C GLN A 446 -31.01 60.32 -0.88
N SER A 447 -31.84 60.02 0.12
CA SER A 447 -31.74 58.98 1.17
C SER A 447 -33.10 58.86 1.91
N GLY A 448 -33.64 57.64 2.04
CA GLY A 448 -34.93 57.39 2.73
C GLY A 448 -36.16 57.86 1.93
N GLY A 449 -37.38 57.50 2.33
CA GLY A 449 -37.76 56.56 3.39
C GLY A 449 -39.27 56.53 3.62
N ASP A 450 -39.80 55.33 3.91
CA ASP A 450 -41.14 55.02 4.47
C ASP A 450 -42.42 55.42 3.69
N GLY A 451 -43.54 54.75 4.04
CA GLY A 451 -44.87 55.01 3.49
C GLY A 451 -45.40 53.94 2.50
N ALA A 452 -46.55 53.26 2.67
CA ALA A 452 -47.25 52.65 3.80
C ALA A 452 -48.71 52.31 3.37
N SER A 453 -49.21 51.14 3.79
CA SER A 453 -50.63 50.82 4.06
C SER A 453 -51.63 50.43 2.94
N ARG A 454 -52.67 49.66 3.39
CA ARG A 454 -54.03 49.42 2.81
C ARG A 454 -54.15 48.51 1.57
N SER A 455 -55.29 47.85 1.24
CA SER A 455 -56.46 47.21 1.94
C SER A 455 -57.44 46.67 0.86
N TRP A 456 -58.42 45.75 1.01
CA TRP A 456 -58.94 44.91 2.13
C TRP A 456 -59.63 43.61 1.58
N ASP A 457 -60.68 43.10 2.26
CA ASP A 457 -61.70 42.10 1.82
C ASP A 457 -61.26 40.63 1.57
N GLY A 458 -62.04 39.56 1.85
CA GLY A 458 -63.37 39.38 2.47
C GLY A 458 -63.55 37.92 3.02
N ALA A 459 -64.69 37.55 3.63
CA ALA A 459 -64.76 36.40 4.57
C ALA A 459 -65.65 35.16 4.20
N LYS A 460 -65.12 33.96 4.52
CA LYS A 460 -65.67 32.74 5.21
C LYS A 460 -67.21 32.56 5.37
N PRO A 461 -67.80 31.32 5.31
CA PRO A 461 -67.66 30.34 6.43
C PRO A 461 -67.85 28.80 6.17
N THR A 462 -67.38 27.95 7.12
CA THR A 462 -67.89 26.58 7.55
C THR A 462 -68.01 25.41 6.52
N THR A 463 -68.17 24.10 6.84
CA THR A 463 -68.18 23.22 8.06
C THR A 463 -67.70 21.77 7.68
N PRO A 464 -67.45 20.82 8.63
CA PRO A 464 -66.99 19.42 8.37
C PRO A 464 -68.18 18.40 8.27
N PRO A 465 -68.02 17.06 8.08
CA PRO A 465 -66.86 16.14 8.29
C PRO A 465 -66.55 15.25 7.04
N THR A 466 -65.83 14.09 6.99
CA THR A 466 -65.38 13.05 7.96
C THR A 466 -63.93 12.54 7.69
N LYS A 467 -63.67 11.21 7.71
CA LYS A 467 -62.39 10.47 7.49
C LYS A 467 -62.68 9.03 7.00
N PRO A 468 -61.71 8.35 6.38
CA PRO A 468 -61.04 7.26 7.12
C PRO A 468 -59.49 7.41 7.18
N LEU A 469 -58.82 6.49 7.88
CA LEU A 469 -57.40 6.56 8.25
C LEU A 469 -56.48 5.79 7.29
N SER A 470 -55.19 6.18 7.23
CA SER A 470 -54.10 5.20 7.36
C SER A 470 -52.78 5.81 7.86
N LYS A 471 -51.94 4.97 8.48
CA LYS A 471 -50.50 5.12 8.78
C LYS A 471 -50.08 6.08 9.93
N PRO A 472 -48.90 5.84 10.58
CA PRO A 472 -48.86 5.88 12.05
C PRO A 472 -47.83 6.82 12.72
N LEU A 473 -48.07 7.01 14.02
CA LEU A 473 -47.16 7.20 15.17
C LEU A 473 -45.72 7.74 15.01
N ALA A 474 -45.39 8.58 16.00
CA ALA A 474 -44.06 8.97 16.50
C ALA A 474 -43.20 9.88 15.60
N LYS A 475 -42.86 11.05 16.14
CA LYS A 475 -41.71 11.85 15.68
C LYS A 475 -40.41 11.15 16.10
N PRO A 476 -39.32 11.22 15.30
CA PRO A 476 -37.99 10.85 15.78
C PRO A 476 -37.61 11.64 17.03
N ILE A 477 -36.87 10.99 17.94
CA ILE A 477 -36.26 11.66 19.10
C ILE A 477 -35.13 12.56 18.58
N GLU A 478 -35.03 13.75 19.16
CA GLU A 478 -33.95 14.71 18.86
C GLU A 478 -32.63 14.18 19.45
N THR A 479 -31.88 13.44 18.63
CA THR A 479 -30.59 12.89 19.03
C THR A 479 -29.55 14.02 19.12
N GLN A 480 -29.01 14.21 20.32
CA GLN A 480 -27.83 15.05 20.51
C GLN A 480 -26.69 14.53 19.61
N PRO A 481 -25.85 15.40 19.03
CA PRO A 481 -24.78 14.98 18.13
C PRO A 481 -23.84 14.02 18.86
N GLU A 482 -23.84 12.76 18.43
CA GLU A 482 -23.01 11.71 18.99
C GLU A 482 -21.54 12.15 18.93
N ILE A 483 -20.86 12.16 20.08
CA ILE A 483 -19.42 12.46 20.12
C ILE A 483 -18.70 11.22 19.60
N VAL A 484 -18.64 11.11 18.28
CA VAL A 484 -17.76 10.19 17.57
C VAL A 484 -16.34 10.54 17.98
N ARG A 485 -15.83 9.81 18.98
CA ARG A 485 -14.42 9.85 19.36
C ARG A 485 -13.64 9.17 18.26
N THR A 486 -13.34 9.92 17.20
CA THR A 486 -12.42 9.52 16.15
C THR A 486 -11.04 9.35 16.77
N THR A 487 -10.77 8.16 17.31
CA THR A 487 -9.43 7.74 17.71
C THR A 487 -8.60 7.64 16.45
N VAL A 488 -8.02 8.76 16.05
CA VAL A 488 -6.95 8.81 15.04
C VAL A 488 -5.94 7.75 15.47
N PRO A 489 -5.69 6.69 14.66
CA PRO A 489 -4.68 5.70 15.01
C PRO A 489 -3.36 6.45 15.12
N LYS A 490 -2.76 6.45 16.31
CA LYS A 490 -1.55 7.22 16.57
C LYS A 490 -0.45 6.71 15.65
N VAL A 491 -0.15 7.50 14.62
CA VAL A 491 0.97 7.27 13.73
C VAL A 491 2.23 7.49 14.56
N LEU A 492 2.70 6.42 15.18
CA LEU A 492 4.09 6.30 15.60
C LEU A 492 4.91 6.32 14.31
N GLU A 493 5.35 7.51 13.91
CA GLU A 493 6.40 7.63 12.91
C GLU A 493 7.64 6.95 13.46
N THR A 494 7.96 5.77 12.95
CA THR A 494 9.33 5.28 12.94
C THR A 494 10.18 6.36 12.27
N PRO A 495 11.16 6.97 12.96
CA PRO A 495 12.16 7.76 12.29
C PRO A 495 12.85 6.86 11.26
N VAL A 496 13.10 7.36 10.06
CA VAL A 496 13.90 6.61 9.09
C VAL A 496 15.34 6.61 9.59
N GLU A 497 15.71 5.59 10.37
CA GLU A 497 17.08 5.33 10.80
C GLU A 497 17.93 4.84 9.61
N ARG A 498 18.22 5.80 8.72
CA ARG A 498 19.63 6.01 8.34
C ARG A 498 20.39 6.18 9.66
N PRO A 499 21.62 5.65 9.83
CA PRO A 499 22.43 6.00 10.99
C PRO A 499 22.49 7.53 11.07
N LEU A 500 21.98 8.10 12.17
CA LEU A 500 21.78 9.54 12.26
C LEU A 500 23.14 10.23 12.04
N PRO A 501 23.29 11.10 11.02
CA PRO A 501 24.53 11.82 10.78
C PRO A 501 24.82 12.63 12.04
N SER A 502 26.03 12.53 12.58
CA SER A 502 26.29 12.66 14.03
C SER A 502 25.76 13.97 14.63
N THR A 503 24.54 13.93 15.17
CA THR A 503 23.81 15.19 15.45
C THR A 503 24.33 15.88 16.69
N ARG A 504 24.79 17.12 16.51
CA ARG A 504 25.19 17.98 17.62
C ARG A 504 23.95 18.60 18.24
N LYS A 505 23.65 18.20 19.47
CA LYS A 505 22.52 18.73 20.25
C LYS A 505 22.87 20.09 20.86
N ILE A 506 21.91 21.02 20.79
CA ILE A 506 22.07 22.43 21.17
C ILE A 506 20.79 22.88 21.88
N SER A 507 20.83 23.05 23.20
CA SER A 507 19.69 23.53 23.98
C SER A 507 19.74 25.05 24.15
N ALA A 508 18.67 25.76 23.77
CA ALA A 508 18.59 27.22 23.88
C ALA A 508 17.15 27.72 24.05
N GLY A 509 16.95 28.72 24.93
CA GLY A 509 15.63 29.35 25.12
C GLY A 509 14.53 28.44 25.69
N GLY A 510 14.88 27.22 26.14
CA GLY A 510 13.91 26.18 26.52
C GLY A 510 13.52 25.22 25.39
N TYR A 511 14.27 25.23 24.28
CA TYR A 511 14.09 24.36 23.12
C TYR A 511 15.38 23.60 22.79
N ASP A 512 15.24 22.38 22.30
CA ASP A 512 16.35 21.52 21.88
C ASP A 512 16.43 21.47 20.36
N PHE A 513 17.59 21.84 19.83
CA PHE A 513 17.93 21.81 18.41
C PHE A 513 18.95 20.70 18.14
N GLU A 514 18.86 20.08 16.97
CA GLU A 514 19.85 19.13 16.49
C GLU A 514 20.42 19.63 15.16
N ALA A 515 21.73 19.79 15.09
CA ALA A 515 22.46 20.19 13.89
C ALA A 515 23.23 19.01 13.30
N ASP A 516 23.26 18.92 11.96
CA ASP A 516 24.07 17.93 11.24
C ASP A 516 25.55 18.33 11.10
N GLU A 517 26.33 17.46 10.47
CA GLU A 517 27.77 17.63 10.23
C GLU A 517 28.11 18.81 9.28
N GLN A 518 27.11 19.36 8.58
CA GLN A 518 27.22 20.57 7.77
C GLN A 518 26.74 21.84 8.52
N ASP A 519 26.50 21.71 9.83
CA ASP A 519 26.02 22.72 10.77
C ASP A 519 24.62 23.26 10.42
N ARG A 520 23.75 22.42 9.85
CA ARG A 520 22.36 22.73 9.51
C ARG A 520 21.41 22.13 10.55
N THR A 521 20.46 22.93 11.03
CA THR A 521 19.41 22.45 11.94
C THR A 521 18.50 21.45 11.24
N VAL A 522 18.64 20.17 11.55
CA VAL A 522 17.74 19.11 11.06
C VAL A 522 16.49 18.96 11.93
N ARG A 523 16.55 19.38 13.20
CA ARG A 523 15.44 19.29 14.16
C ARG A 523 15.43 20.46 15.15
N ALA A 524 14.24 20.91 15.54
CA ALA A 524 13.99 21.88 16.61
C ALA A 524 12.73 21.47 17.40
N SER A 525 12.82 21.35 18.72
CA SER A 525 11.74 20.76 19.53
C SER A 525 11.60 21.37 20.93
N GLY A 526 10.43 21.24 21.55
CA GLY A 526 10.17 21.67 22.93
C GLY A 526 8.71 22.07 23.20
N GLN A 527 8.44 22.61 24.40
CA GLN A 527 7.10 23.09 24.78
C GLN A 527 6.94 24.59 24.48
N LEU A 528 5.94 24.94 23.65
CA LEU A 528 5.68 26.33 23.31
C LEU A 528 5.16 27.13 24.51
N ARG A 529 5.61 28.38 24.63
CA ARG A 529 5.21 29.35 25.66
C ARG A 529 5.10 30.75 25.07
N LEU A 530 4.00 31.47 25.33
CA LEU A 530 3.81 32.80 24.77
C LEU A 530 4.75 33.82 25.43
N GLN A 531 5.55 34.52 24.63
CA GLN A 531 6.37 35.65 25.05
C GLN A 531 6.46 36.68 23.90
N PRO A 532 5.45 37.55 23.73
CA PRO A 532 5.33 38.41 22.55
C PRO A 532 6.35 39.57 22.47
N ASP A 533 7.24 39.72 23.47
CA ASP A 533 8.09 40.90 23.66
C ASP A 533 9.59 40.63 23.48
N GLN A 534 10.01 39.43 23.05
CA GLN A 534 11.42 39.15 22.77
C GLN A 534 11.99 40.02 21.62
N PRO A 535 13.31 40.28 21.57
CA PRO A 535 13.97 40.95 20.43
C PRO A 535 13.92 40.14 19.12
N ARG A 536 14.57 40.65 18.06
CA ARG A 536 14.66 39.98 16.75
C ARG A 536 16.10 40.00 16.23
N SER A 537 16.67 38.81 16.07
CA SER A 537 18.01 38.55 15.51
C SER A 537 18.11 38.91 14.03
N ARG A 538 18.32 40.20 13.73
CA ARG A 538 18.51 40.71 12.36
C ARG A 538 19.67 40.02 11.66
N SER A 539 20.73 39.66 12.37
CA SER A 539 21.91 38.97 11.83
C SER A 539 21.58 37.54 11.41
N ALA A 540 20.94 36.74 12.28
CA ALA A 540 20.53 35.37 11.95
C ALA A 540 19.53 35.35 10.78
N GLN A 541 18.49 36.21 10.81
CA GLN A 541 17.54 36.35 9.69
C GLN A 541 18.21 36.81 8.38
N THR A 542 19.34 37.52 8.44
CA THR A 542 20.08 37.96 7.25
C THR A 542 20.97 36.85 6.67
N ASN A 543 21.46 35.94 7.51
CA ASN A 543 22.44 34.91 7.12
C ASN A 543 21.85 33.50 6.97
N ALA A 544 20.62 33.28 7.44
CA ALA A 544 19.88 32.03 7.32
C ALA A 544 19.96 31.42 5.91
N GLY A 545 20.41 30.17 5.82
CA GLY A 545 20.53 29.36 4.61
C GLY A 545 21.55 29.80 3.55
N LYS A 546 22.39 30.83 3.81
CA LYS A 546 23.50 31.17 2.90
C LYS A 546 24.51 30.00 2.80
N PRO A 547 25.10 29.74 1.62
CA PRO A 547 24.95 30.48 0.36
C PRO A 547 23.69 30.13 -0.44
N ASN A 548 23.02 29.01 -0.16
CA ASN A 548 21.93 28.44 -0.97
C ASN A 548 20.55 29.13 -0.78
N ARG A 549 20.52 30.36 -0.28
CA ARG A 549 19.29 31.14 -0.07
C ARG A 549 18.85 31.77 -1.39
N GLU A 550 17.59 31.58 -1.76
CA GLU A 550 17.02 32.20 -2.96
C GLU A 550 16.65 33.68 -2.72
N PRO A 551 16.65 34.56 -3.75
CA PRO A 551 16.30 35.97 -3.59
C PRO A 551 14.89 36.24 -3.04
N LYS A 552 13.98 35.26 -3.08
CA LYS A 552 12.61 35.32 -2.56
C LYS A 552 12.45 34.65 -1.18
N ASP A 553 13.55 34.24 -0.54
CA ASP A 553 13.51 33.68 0.81
C ASP A 553 13.57 34.76 1.88
N HIS A 554 12.70 34.63 2.88
CA HIS A 554 12.86 35.26 4.18
C HIS A 554 13.90 34.51 5.02
N GLY A 555 14.45 35.20 6.04
CA GLY A 555 15.06 34.52 7.17
C GLY A 555 13.95 34.04 8.09
N GLY A 556 13.43 32.86 7.81
CA GLY A 556 12.43 32.19 8.64
C GLY A 556 13.04 31.72 9.95
N HIS A 557 12.17 31.24 10.84
CA HIS A 557 12.54 30.65 12.13
C HIS A 557 11.87 29.28 12.30
N PHE A 558 12.45 28.40 13.11
CA PHE A 558 11.79 27.15 13.53
C PHE A 558 10.78 27.44 14.65
N ILE A 559 11.23 28.09 15.72
CA ILE A 559 10.38 28.55 16.81
C ILE A 559 10.24 30.07 16.71
N ALA A 560 9.00 30.55 16.59
CA ALA A 560 8.71 31.97 16.47
C ALA A 560 9.10 32.76 17.71
N ARG A 561 9.50 34.02 17.52
CA ARG A 561 9.72 35.03 18.56
C ARG A 561 8.57 35.09 19.58
N GLU A 562 7.32 35.02 19.11
CA GLU A 562 6.13 35.05 19.98
C GLU A 562 5.98 33.80 20.86
N PHE A 563 6.70 32.71 20.56
CA PHE A 563 6.80 31.51 21.39
C PHE A 563 8.12 31.45 22.17
N ALA A 564 8.78 32.58 22.44
CA ALA A 564 10.09 32.64 23.10
C ALA A 564 11.23 31.94 22.31
N GLY A 565 11.10 31.79 20.99
CA GLY A 565 12.10 31.16 20.13
C GLY A 565 13.44 31.94 20.13
N PRO A 566 14.59 31.27 20.37
CA PRO A 566 15.85 31.95 20.65
C PRO A 566 16.46 32.65 19.43
N GLU A 567 17.31 33.66 19.69
CA GLU A 567 17.95 34.50 18.67
C GLU A 567 19.13 33.85 17.92
N ILE A 568 19.47 32.61 18.24
CA ILE A 568 20.60 31.85 17.68
C ILE A 568 20.42 31.54 16.19
N SER A 569 21.54 31.31 15.49
CA SER A 569 21.56 30.86 14.08
C SER A 569 20.74 29.60 13.84
N TYR A 570 20.84 28.60 14.73
CA TYR A 570 20.15 27.32 14.60
C TYR A 570 18.62 27.41 14.66
N ASN A 571 18.06 28.49 15.20
CA ASN A 571 16.62 28.73 15.16
C ASN A 571 16.16 29.35 13.82
N HIS A 572 17.06 29.59 12.85
CA HIS A 572 16.75 30.32 11.62
C HIS A 572 17.12 29.55 10.34
N PHE A 573 16.24 29.59 9.33
CA PHE A 573 16.47 28.94 8.03
C PHE A 573 15.97 29.80 6.85
N ALA A 574 16.49 29.54 5.65
CA ALA A 574 16.02 30.20 4.43
C ALA A 574 14.62 29.67 4.06
N GLN A 575 13.61 30.52 4.18
CA GLN A 575 12.20 30.13 4.07
C GLN A 575 11.52 30.91 2.96
N ASN A 576 10.92 30.23 1.98
CA ASN A 576 10.25 30.88 0.84
C ASN A 576 9.16 31.84 1.34
N ALA A 577 9.17 33.09 0.86
CA ALA A 577 8.31 34.16 1.37
C ALA A 577 6.80 33.82 1.32
N ARG A 578 6.36 33.05 0.32
CA ARG A 578 4.96 32.61 0.21
C ARG A 578 4.62 31.59 1.29
N PHE A 579 5.44 30.55 1.43
CA PHE A 579 5.31 29.50 2.46
C PHE A 579 5.31 30.09 3.89
N ASN A 580 6.25 30.99 4.17
CA ASN A 580 6.34 31.72 5.45
C ASN A 580 5.02 32.47 5.75
N LEU A 581 4.52 33.26 4.78
CA LEU A 581 3.36 34.13 4.99
C LEU A 581 2.00 33.42 4.94
N SER A 582 1.88 32.23 4.33
CA SER A 582 0.64 31.46 4.27
C SER A 582 0.62 30.27 5.25
N GLU A 583 1.26 29.16 4.88
CA GLU A 583 1.06 27.85 5.50
C GLU A 583 1.71 27.80 6.89
N TYR A 584 2.95 28.28 7.02
CA TYR A 584 3.65 28.33 8.30
C TYR A 584 2.97 29.26 9.31
N ARG A 585 2.60 30.46 8.85
CA ARG A 585 1.88 31.46 9.67
C ARG A 585 0.47 30.99 10.10
N ALA A 586 -0.17 30.09 9.34
CA ALA A 586 -1.45 29.52 9.76
C ALA A 586 -1.28 28.62 11.00
N ILE A 587 -0.22 27.80 11.03
CA ILE A 587 0.14 26.93 12.15
C ILE A 587 0.55 27.75 13.38
N GLU A 588 1.37 28.81 13.20
CA GLU A 588 1.68 29.74 14.30
C GLU A 588 0.42 30.34 14.92
N ASN A 589 -0.51 30.83 14.10
CA ASN A 589 -1.79 31.36 14.60
C ASN A 589 -2.63 30.29 15.33
N LYS A 590 -2.57 29.02 14.89
CA LYS A 590 -3.24 27.88 15.53
C LYS A 590 -2.66 27.60 16.92
N TRP A 591 -1.34 27.49 17.05
CA TRP A 591 -0.64 27.33 18.33
C TRP A 591 -0.89 28.51 19.28
N LYS A 592 -0.80 29.74 18.78
CA LYS A 592 -1.11 30.96 19.51
C LYS A 592 -2.54 30.96 20.06
N LYS A 593 -3.53 30.52 19.27
CA LYS A 593 -4.93 30.37 19.71
C LYS A 593 -5.06 29.29 20.78
N ALA A 594 -4.37 28.16 20.65
CA ALA A 594 -4.39 27.07 21.63
C ALA A 594 -3.76 27.46 22.97
N LEU A 595 -2.59 28.11 22.96
CA LEU A 595 -1.91 28.61 24.15
C LEU A 595 -2.74 29.68 24.87
N LYS A 596 -3.38 30.60 24.11
CA LYS A 596 -4.34 31.56 24.69
C LYS A 596 -5.60 30.91 25.27
N ALA A 597 -5.95 29.71 24.83
CA ALA A 597 -7.02 28.89 25.39
C ALA A 597 -6.53 27.95 26.53
N GLY A 598 -5.34 28.19 27.08
CA GLY A 598 -4.78 27.41 28.21
C GLY A 598 -4.30 26.01 27.85
N LYS A 599 -4.32 25.61 26.57
CA LYS A 599 -3.84 24.28 26.16
C LYS A 599 -2.32 24.24 26.16
N ARG A 600 -1.74 23.15 26.70
CA ARG A 600 -0.32 22.82 26.48
C ARG A 600 -0.09 22.56 24.99
N VAL A 601 0.98 23.12 24.43
CA VAL A 601 1.42 22.83 23.06
C VAL A 601 2.90 22.42 23.10
N THR A 602 3.23 21.27 22.53
CA THR A 602 4.62 20.84 22.28
C THR A 602 4.84 20.65 20.78
N VAL A 603 6.06 20.88 20.31
CA VAL A 603 6.44 20.75 18.90
C VAL A 603 7.73 19.95 18.72
N ASP A 604 7.83 19.28 17.58
CA ASP A 604 9.04 18.72 16.98
C ASP A 604 8.99 19.11 15.50
N ILE A 605 9.93 19.94 15.06
CA ILE A 605 9.97 20.51 13.71
C ILE A 605 11.25 20.01 13.05
N ARG A 606 11.10 19.34 11.90
CA ARG A 606 12.21 18.70 11.18
C ARG A 606 12.38 19.29 9.80
N ALA A 607 13.62 19.55 9.42
CA ALA A 607 13.99 20.11 8.11
C ALA A 607 14.73 19.06 7.27
N ALA A 608 14.25 18.81 6.05
CA ALA A 608 14.93 17.94 5.10
C ALA A 608 15.70 18.77 4.05
N TYR A 609 16.93 18.36 3.78
CA TYR A 609 17.87 19.04 2.88
C TYR A 609 18.36 18.09 1.77
N THR A 610 18.37 18.57 0.53
CA THR A 610 18.87 17.83 -0.64
C THR A 610 20.34 18.15 -0.85
N GLY A 611 21.19 17.12 -0.77
CA GLY A 611 22.64 17.25 -0.91
C GLY A 611 23.24 18.28 0.05
N ASN A 612 24.14 19.11 -0.45
CA ASN A 612 24.91 20.08 0.34
C ASN A 612 24.18 21.44 0.53
N SER A 613 22.88 21.53 0.23
CA SER A 613 22.12 22.78 0.40
C SER A 613 22.00 23.18 1.88
N ARG A 614 22.23 24.46 2.19
CA ARG A 614 21.86 25.08 3.49
C ARG A 614 20.43 25.65 3.53
N ARG A 615 19.68 25.57 2.43
CA ARG A 615 18.24 25.81 2.38
C ARG A 615 17.50 24.46 2.39
N PRO A 616 16.55 24.23 3.31
CA PRO A 616 15.78 22.99 3.32
C PRO A 616 14.75 22.97 2.20
N ASP A 617 14.40 21.79 1.71
CA ASP A 617 13.41 21.58 0.66
C ASP A 617 12.01 21.38 1.24
N TRP A 618 11.93 20.82 2.45
CA TRP A 618 10.70 20.49 3.17
C TRP A 618 10.84 20.81 4.66
N ILE A 619 9.75 21.24 5.27
CA ILE A 619 9.59 21.37 6.72
C ILE A 619 8.43 20.47 7.15
N PHE A 620 8.71 19.58 8.10
CA PHE A 620 7.75 18.71 8.75
C PHE A 620 7.50 19.24 10.16
N VAL A 621 6.24 19.43 10.53
CA VAL A 621 5.85 19.95 11.84
C VAL A 621 4.96 18.94 12.53
N PHE A 622 5.45 18.41 13.64
CA PHE A 622 4.70 17.58 14.57
C PHE A 622 4.32 18.46 15.75
N SER A 623 3.03 18.53 16.09
CA SER A 623 2.61 19.26 17.29
C SER A 623 1.53 18.53 18.06
N ASN A 624 1.68 18.48 19.39
CA ASN A 624 0.64 18.01 20.28
C ASN A 624 -0.10 19.23 20.86
N ILE A 625 -1.39 19.36 20.61
CA ILE A 625 -2.23 20.46 21.08
C ILE A 625 -3.21 19.93 22.13
N GLY A 626 -2.80 19.96 23.39
CA GLY A 626 -3.62 19.54 24.54
C GLY A 626 -4.02 18.06 24.50
N GLY A 627 -3.11 17.18 24.05
CA GLY A 627 -3.32 15.74 23.93
C GLY A 627 -3.59 15.24 22.52
N ILE A 628 -3.90 16.13 21.56
CA ILE A 628 -4.14 15.77 20.15
C ILE A 628 -2.85 15.93 19.35
N ASP A 629 -2.34 14.85 18.76
CA ASP A 629 -1.18 14.86 17.86
C ASP A 629 -1.61 15.30 16.44
N GLU A 630 -0.88 16.25 15.85
CA GLU A 630 -1.10 16.78 14.50
C GLU A 630 0.20 16.81 13.69
N ILE A 631 0.09 16.62 12.37
CA ILE A 631 1.23 16.52 11.44
C ILE A 631 0.98 17.41 10.22
N ASP A 632 1.78 18.48 10.08
CA ASP A 632 1.77 19.36 8.91
C ASP A 632 3.05 19.13 8.08
N ARG A 633 2.90 18.81 6.78
CA ARG A 633 4.02 18.49 5.87
C ARG A 633 4.08 19.51 4.74
N MET A 634 5.06 20.41 4.75
CA MET A 634 5.06 21.62 3.91
C MET A 634 6.31 21.73 3.03
N PRO A 635 6.17 21.96 1.71
CA PRO A 635 7.30 22.22 0.84
C PRO A 635 7.80 23.65 1.02
N ASN A 636 9.10 23.82 1.22
CA ASN A 636 9.76 25.13 1.23
C ASN A 636 10.06 25.65 -0.20
N LYS A 637 9.58 24.95 -1.23
CA LYS A 637 9.74 25.27 -2.66
C LYS A 637 8.44 25.81 -3.26
N LYS A 638 8.56 26.86 -4.08
CA LYS A 638 7.58 27.36 -5.08
C LYS A 638 8.27 28.37 -5.98
#